data_AF-A0A4P5YEQ2-F1
#
_entry.id   AF-A0A4P5YEQ2-F1
#
_cell.length_a   1.000
_cell.length_b   1.000
_cell.length_c   1.000
_cell.angle_alpha   90.00
_cell.angle_beta   90.00
_cell.angle_gamma   90.00
#
_symmetry.space_group_name_H-M   'P 1'
#
loop_
_entity.id
_entity.type
_entity.pdbx_description
1 polymer ?
#
loop_
_entity_poly.entity_id
_entity_poly.type
_entity_poly.pdbx_seq_one_letter_code
_entity_poly.pdbx_strand_id
1 'polypeptide(L)'
;MRPNLPAILLIAAASGFAAERINHEGRILGDPPVVAAPTLFNTAAADAVVSAMQILPRDNAWNEDISALPVAANSAAMIANIRNDVFAGSRAERQRVVVFKEMNFVLVPDSQPLVDIDFVDYPDESDDLKPVGPGNNPAHIGSWPIPTNLPVESWPSEQPGVTLNQWQLDTFNDGGDRHSITVMPGSGFIWETWQTKLTTGTPAWTASNGAKFPLNANTLRPDGWTSGDAAGLAMFPALVRYDEGERGVVEHALRIVVKRSRRSYLYPATHQAGSTTDVDVPAMGQRLRLKSSFAIPASWSKQERAIAVALKKYGALVADNGNFFSISITPDDRWPAGCFAHLSTSAGSDFCDINNFEVVQATGATGGPRSPGAPTANAGPDQGVGLASGATLAGSVTGTGLTTTWSVVAPAPGTVTFTNAASPTSTATFSAVGTYTLLLKASNGVHTPAFDAVIITVSAGSNPAPTLTLLNPTTRIQGSGGFTLTLTGTGFVANSAVAWTGQANLSPVTATATQLTVAVPASYLATVGTPSITVVNPAPGGGSSAALAFTIVGDTAPPAISAVTASGVTASAATITWTTSEPATSQVDYGLTTAYGSTTTLNATLQTSHTQALSGLAASTTYHFRVRSTDGAGNVANSGDATFTTGSTGDTTPPVISGIGASGVTTSNATITWTTNEPANSQVDYGLTTAYGSTTTIDATLTTSHSQAIPGLTNNALYHFRVRSTDAAGNAAVSGDTTFTTAVIEDTMPSTCGSASGLGLIVALLAGLGLIAVRSWRI
;
A
#
# COMPACT_ATOMS: atom_id res chain seq x y z
N MET A 1 -46.77 24.27 28.28
CA MET A 1 -46.69 23.06 27.44
C MET A 1 -46.59 23.46 25.97
N ARG A 2 -45.40 23.33 25.36
CA ARG A 2 -45.18 23.03 23.93
C ARG A 2 -43.89 22.20 23.87
N PRO A 3 -43.85 21.04 23.20
CA PRO A 3 -42.70 20.14 23.26
C PRO A 3 -41.59 20.59 22.31
N ASN A 4 -40.33 20.28 22.68
CA ASN A 4 -39.18 20.41 21.79
C ASN A 4 -39.29 19.39 20.65
N LEU A 5 -39.12 19.84 19.41
CA LEU A 5 -38.86 18.97 18.27
C LEU A 5 -37.36 18.60 18.25
N PRO A 6 -36.98 17.35 17.97
CA PRO A 6 -35.58 16.96 17.87
C PRO A 6 -34.94 17.51 16.60
N ALA A 7 -33.63 17.74 16.64
CA ALA A 7 -32.86 18.17 15.48
C ALA A 7 -32.95 17.11 14.36
N ILE A 8 -33.51 17.50 13.21
CA ILE A 8 -33.43 16.68 12.00
C ILE A 8 -31.97 16.71 11.55
N LEU A 9 -31.30 15.56 11.67
CA LEU A 9 -30.01 15.33 11.04
C LEU A 9 -30.23 15.44 9.53
N LEU A 10 -29.78 16.55 8.94
CA LEU A 10 -29.83 16.78 7.51
C LEU A 10 -28.83 15.83 6.85
N ILE A 11 -29.26 14.60 6.56
CA ILE A 11 -28.56 13.73 5.61
C ILE A 11 -28.55 14.53 4.31
N ALA A 12 -27.36 14.92 3.85
CA ALA A 12 -27.20 15.56 2.57
C ALA A 12 -27.79 14.62 1.52
N ALA A 13 -28.93 15.02 0.94
CA ALA A 13 -29.47 14.32 -0.21
C ALA A 13 -28.37 14.35 -1.27
N ALA A 14 -28.02 13.17 -1.80
CA ALA A 14 -27.11 13.09 -2.93
C ALA A 14 -27.67 14.04 -4.01
N SER A 15 -26.88 15.05 -4.37
CA SER A 15 -27.25 16.02 -5.40
C SER A 15 -27.64 15.23 -6.63
N GLY A 16 -28.89 15.39 -7.09
CA GLY A 16 -29.29 14.85 -8.38
C GLY A 16 -28.35 15.43 -9.42
N PHE A 17 -27.48 14.59 -9.96
CA PHE A 17 -26.39 15.04 -10.82
C PHE A 17 -27.01 15.69 -12.06
N ALA A 18 -26.68 16.96 -12.27
CA ALA A 18 -27.08 17.69 -13.46
C ALA A 18 -26.19 17.23 -14.62
N ALA A 19 -26.81 16.95 -15.78
CA ALA A 19 -26.08 16.57 -16.98
C ALA A 19 -24.98 17.59 -17.31
N GLU A 20 -23.81 17.10 -17.72
CA GLU A 20 -22.66 17.95 -17.98
C GLU A 20 -22.97 19.03 -19.02
N ARG A 21 -22.51 20.25 -18.77
CA ARG A 21 -22.43 21.27 -19.82
C ARG A 21 -21.29 20.89 -20.76
N ILE A 22 -21.61 20.51 -21.99
CA ILE A 22 -20.64 20.14 -23.02
C ILE A 22 -20.74 21.12 -24.18
N ASN A 23 -19.61 21.60 -24.68
CA ASN A 23 -19.58 22.41 -25.89
C ASN A 23 -19.74 21.56 -27.16
N HIS A 24 -19.91 22.21 -28.30
CA HIS A 24 -20.04 21.55 -29.60
C HIS A 24 -18.81 20.75 -30.07
N GLU A 25 -17.65 20.90 -29.42
CA GLU A 25 -16.43 20.12 -29.65
C GLU A 25 -16.29 18.90 -28.73
N GLY A 26 -17.24 18.69 -27.81
CA GLY A 26 -17.19 17.60 -26.84
C GLY A 26 -16.36 17.91 -25.58
N ARG A 27 -16.01 19.18 -25.36
CA ARG A 27 -15.30 19.65 -24.17
C ARG A 27 -16.29 19.92 -23.04
N ILE A 28 -16.06 19.28 -21.89
CA ILE A 28 -16.80 19.56 -20.66
C ILE A 28 -16.48 20.99 -20.19
N LEU A 29 -17.51 21.80 -19.98
CA LEU A 29 -17.42 23.21 -19.59
C LEU A 29 -17.50 23.43 -18.07
N GLY A 30 -17.93 22.42 -17.31
CA GLY A 30 -18.21 22.55 -15.88
C GLY A 30 -19.43 23.43 -15.58
N ASP A 31 -19.47 24.00 -14.38
CA ASP A 31 -20.57 24.86 -13.94
C ASP A 31 -20.72 26.13 -14.81
N PRO A 32 -21.92 26.73 -14.91
CA PRO A 32 -22.11 28.03 -15.55
C PRO A 32 -21.16 29.10 -14.95
N PRO A 33 -20.41 29.84 -15.77
CA PRO A 33 -19.48 30.84 -15.26
C PRO A 33 -20.24 32.04 -14.67
N VAL A 34 -19.74 32.54 -13.54
CA VAL A 34 -20.32 33.70 -12.84
C VAL A 34 -19.40 34.91 -12.99
N VAL A 35 -19.92 35.99 -13.55
CA VAL A 35 -19.26 37.30 -13.58
C VAL A 35 -19.72 38.10 -12.37
N ALA A 36 -18.80 38.50 -11.48
CA ALA A 36 -19.12 39.26 -10.27
C ALA A 36 -19.01 40.78 -10.46
N ALA A 37 -18.21 41.24 -11.43
CA ALA A 37 -17.97 42.65 -11.74
C ALA A 37 -17.52 42.80 -13.21
N PRO A 38 -17.65 44.00 -13.82
CA PRO A 38 -17.19 44.27 -15.18
C PRO A 38 -15.71 43.90 -15.42
N THR A 39 -15.48 42.88 -16.24
CA THR A 39 -14.19 42.22 -16.45
C THR A 39 -13.74 42.37 -17.90
N LEU A 40 -12.57 42.98 -18.11
CA LEU A 40 -11.98 43.18 -19.44
C LEU A 40 -11.51 41.87 -20.08
N PHE A 41 -11.67 41.75 -21.39
CA PHE A 41 -11.24 40.62 -22.21
C PHE A 41 -9.79 40.18 -21.98
N ASN A 42 -8.85 41.11 -21.76
CA ASN A 42 -7.41 40.83 -21.63
C ASN A 42 -7.00 40.38 -20.21
N THR A 43 -7.84 39.59 -19.54
CA THR A 43 -7.61 39.12 -18.16
C THR A 43 -7.84 37.63 -18.02
N ALA A 44 -7.09 36.98 -17.12
CA ALA A 44 -7.28 35.56 -16.82
C ALA A 44 -8.68 35.23 -16.26
N ALA A 45 -9.35 36.22 -15.65
CA ALA A 45 -10.75 36.09 -15.22
C ALA A 45 -11.71 36.04 -16.41
N ALA A 46 -11.48 36.86 -17.45
CA ALA A 46 -12.25 36.75 -18.69
C ALA A 46 -11.99 35.43 -19.42
N ASP A 47 -10.72 35.01 -19.53
CA ASP A 47 -10.34 33.71 -20.13
C ASP A 47 -11.09 32.55 -19.46
N ALA A 48 -11.14 32.52 -18.12
CA ALA A 48 -11.85 31.50 -17.36
C ALA A 48 -13.36 31.49 -17.61
N VAL A 49 -13.98 32.67 -17.81
CA VAL A 49 -15.40 32.77 -18.14
C VAL A 49 -15.67 32.31 -19.57
N VAL A 50 -15.00 32.88 -20.58
CA VAL A 50 -15.28 32.56 -22.00
C VAL A 50 -14.94 31.10 -22.33
N SER A 51 -13.90 30.53 -21.73
CA SER A 51 -13.60 29.11 -21.90
C SER A 51 -14.65 28.18 -21.28
N ALA A 52 -15.39 28.62 -20.26
CA ALA A 52 -16.52 27.89 -19.66
C ALA A 52 -17.89 28.16 -20.33
N MET A 53 -17.92 28.96 -21.41
CA MET A 53 -19.12 29.24 -22.21
C MET A 53 -19.22 28.33 -23.43
N GLN A 54 -20.46 27.98 -23.80
CA GLN A 54 -20.80 27.66 -25.18
C GLN A 54 -21.35 28.95 -25.79
N ILE A 55 -20.57 29.60 -26.66
CA ILE A 55 -20.96 30.86 -27.29
C ILE A 55 -21.82 30.51 -28.51
N LEU A 56 -23.10 30.90 -28.47
CA LEU A 56 -24.16 30.50 -29.42
C LEU A 56 -24.46 28.98 -29.43
N PRO A 57 -25.65 28.54 -29.86
CA PRO A 57 -25.97 27.11 -29.97
C PRO A 57 -25.02 26.32 -30.87
N ARG A 58 -24.98 24.98 -30.68
CA ARG A 58 -24.23 24.05 -31.55
C ARG A 58 -24.69 24.13 -33.01
N ASP A 59 -25.99 24.30 -33.24
CA ASP A 59 -26.62 24.46 -34.56
C ASP A 59 -26.67 25.93 -35.02
N ASN A 60 -25.76 26.76 -34.51
CA ASN A 60 -25.56 28.12 -35.00
C ASN A 60 -24.54 28.13 -36.14
N ALA A 61 -24.72 29.01 -37.13
CA ALA A 61 -23.79 29.19 -38.23
C ALA A 61 -22.35 29.48 -37.79
N TRP A 62 -22.14 30.12 -36.63
CA TRP A 62 -20.80 30.34 -36.07
C TRP A 62 -20.11 29.05 -35.62
N ASN A 63 -20.85 28.02 -35.21
CA ASN A 63 -20.33 26.75 -34.64
C ASN A 63 -20.48 25.55 -35.61
N GLU A 64 -20.84 25.82 -36.86
CA GLU A 64 -21.06 24.80 -37.89
C GLU A 64 -19.75 24.30 -38.49
N ASP A 65 -19.52 22.99 -38.46
CA ASP A 65 -18.46 22.34 -39.23
C ASP A 65 -18.84 22.32 -40.72
N ILE A 66 -18.20 23.20 -41.50
CA ILE A 66 -18.41 23.34 -42.93
C ILE A 66 -17.36 22.59 -43.76
N SER A 67 -16.46 21.83 -43.14
CA SER A 67 -15.31 21.23 -43.83
C SER A 67 -15.70 20.25 -44.94
N ALA A 68 -16.85 19.58 -44.80
CA ALA A 68 -17.42 18.65 -45.76
C ALA A 68 -18.41 19.29 -46.76
N LEU A 69 -18.78 20.57 -46.61
CA LEU A 69 -19.77 21.20 -47.49
C LEU A 69 -19.24 21.39 -48.93
N PRO A 70 -20.13 21.39 -49.95
CA PRO A 70 -19.72 21.59 -51.35
C PRO A 70 -19.04 22.95 -51.58
N VAL A 71 -18.11 23.01 -52.52
CA VAL A 71 -17.51 24.27 -53.00
C VAL A 71 -18.49 24.96 -53.95
N ALA A 72 -18.62 26.28 -53.85
CA ALA A 72 -19.48 27.06 -54.73
C ALA A 72 -19.01 26.98 -56.19
N ALA A 73 -19.94 26.83 -57.14
CA ALA A 73 -19.60 26.65 -58.56
C ALA A 73 -18.74 27.78 -59.15
N ASN A 74 -18.91 29.02 -58.67
CA ASN A 74 -18.12 30.18 -59.07
C ASN A 74 -17.01 30.57 -58.05
N SER A 75 -16.65 29.67 -57.12
CA SER A 75 -15.61 29.94 -56.11
C SER A 75 -14.29 30.43 -56.71
N ALA A 76 -13.87 29.90 -57.86
CA ALA A 76 -12.61 30.31 -58.49
C ALA A 76 -12.64 31.78 -58.95
N ALA A 77 -13.78 32.23 -59.49
CA ALA A 77 -13.98 33.62 -59.93
C ALA A 77 -14.05 34.57 -58.72
N MET A 78 -14.78 34.20 -57.66
CA MET A 78 -14.82 34.98 -56.41
C MET A 78 -13.45 35.16 -55.76
N ILE A 79 -12.65 34.08 -55.65
CA ILE A 79 -11.31 34.15 -55.07
C ILE A 79 -10.38 35.02 -55.93
N ALA A 80 -10.47 34.93 -57.26
CA ALA A 80 -9.73 35.81 -58.17
C ALA A 80 -10.13 37.29 -58.00
N ASN A 81 -11.43 37.60 -57.90
CA ASN A 81 -11.92 38.95 -57.68
C ASN A 81 -11.45 39.53 -56.34
N ILE A 82 -11.59 38.79 -55.24
CA ILE A 82 -11.10 39.21 -53.91
C ILE A 82 -9.60 39.51 -53.96
N ARG A 83 -8.82 38.63 -54.58
CA ARG A 83 -7.36 38.77 -54.72
C ARG A 83 -6.94 39.95 -55.60
N ASN A 84 -7.72 40.26 -56.64
CA ASN A 84 -7.50 41.40 -57.52
C ASN A 84 -7.89 42.72 -56.85
N ASP A 85 -9.01 42.76 -56.11
CA ASP A 85 -9.50 43.98 -55.49
C ASP A 85 -8.49 44.55 -54.47
N VAL A 86 -7.83 43.69 -53.68
CA VAL A 86 -6.76 44.10 -52.74
C VAL A 86 -5.39 44.35 -53.41
N PHE A 87 -5.23 43.96 -54.68
CA PHE A 87 -3.96 44.04 -55.42
C PHE A 87 -3.91 45.20 -56.41
N ALA A 88 -3.21 46.27 -56.04
CA ALA A 88 -3.02 47.45 -56.89
C ALA A 88 -1.76 47.38 -57.78
N GLY A 89 -1.29 46.19 -58.16
CA GLY A 89 -0.06 45.99 -58.97
C GLY A 89 1.25 46.18 -58.19
N SER A 90 1.34 47.24 -57.38
CA SER A 90 2.52 47.60 -56.57
C SER A 90 2.48 47.06 -55.13
N ARG A 91 1.37 46.43 -54.72
CA ARG A 91 1.13 45.96 -53.35
C ARG A 91 0.87 44.45 -53.27
N ALA A 92 1.83 43.65 -53.73
CA ALA A 92 1.74 42.19 -53.72
C ALA A 92 1.60 41.62 -52.29
N GLU A 93 2.11 42.33 -51.28
CA GLU A 93 2.00 41.97 -49.87
C GLU A 93 0.54 41.88 -49.38
N ARG A 94 -0.42 42.49 -50.06
CA ARG A 94 -1.84 42.47 -49.68
C ARG A 94 -2.60 41.21 -50.12
N GLN A 95 -2.01 40.31 -50.90
CA GLN A 95 -2.70 39.13 -51.45
C GLN A 95 -2.84 37.96 -50.44
N ARG A 96 -3.05 38.29 -49.16
CA ARG A 96 -3.00 37.38 -48.00
C ARG A 96 -4.08 37.66 -46.98
N VAL A 97 -4.26 36.72 -46.06
CA VAL A 97 -4.98 36.96 -44.80
C VAL A 97 -4.20 37.94 -43.94
N VAL A 98 -4.79 39.07 -43.56
CA VAL A 98 -4.22 39.97 -42.57
C VAL A 98 -4.94 39.78 -41.23
N VAL A 99 -4.21 39.62 -40.14
CA VAL A 99 -4.80 39.49 -38.80
C VAL A 99 -4.85 40.88 -38.15
N PHE A 100 -6.06 41.40 -37.89
CA PHE A 100 -6.24 42.67 -37.21
C PHE A 100 -6.63 42.50 -35.75
N LYS A 101 -5.87 43.17 -34.88
CA LYS A 101 -6.20 43.43 -33.48
C LYS A 101 -7.27 44.52 -33.45
N GLU A 102 -8.53 44.10 -33.53
CA GLU A 102 -9.65 44.94 -33.94
C GLU A 102 -10.61 45.09 -32.76
N MET A 103 -11.74 44.40 -32.75
CA MET A 103 -12.75 44.48 -31.69
C MET A 103 -12.33 43.81 -30.37
N ASN A 104 -12.78 44.39 -29.27
CA ASN A 104 -12.62 43.88 -27.90
C ASN A 104 -14.00 43.73 -27.22
N PHE A 105 -14.02 43.19 -26.00
CA PHE A 105 -15.26 43.03 -25.23
C PHE A 105 -15.06 43.22 -23.72
N VAL A 106 -16.16 43.46 -23.01
CA VAL A 106 -16.24 43.41 -21.54
C VAL A 106 -17.32 42.42 -21.12
N LEU A 107 -16.99 41.61 -20.11
CA LEU A 107 -17.95 40.72 -19.45
C LEU A 107 -18.60 41.47 -18.29
N VAL A 108 -19.92 41.44 -18.16
CA VAL A 108 -20.65 42.14 -17.09
C VAL A 108 -21.52 41.18 -16.26
N PRO A 109 -21.74 41.48 -14.96
CA PRO A 109 -22.67 40.72 -14.12
C PRO A 109 -24.12 40.96 -14.55
N ASP A 110 -25.03 40.04 -14.23
CA ASP A 110 -26.48 40.20 -14.45
C ASP A 110 -27.09 41.39 -13.69
N SER A 111 -26.39 41.87 -12.64
CA SER A 111 -26.73 43.05 -11.86
C SER A 111 -26.15 44.37 -12.40
N GLN A 112 -25.51 44.36 -13.59
CA GLN A 112 -24.91 45.54 -14.19
C GLN A 112 -25.97 46.63 -14.43
N PRO A 113 -25.79 47.85 -13.87
CA PRO A 113 -26.71 48.95 -14.12
C PRO A 113 -26.84 49.28 -15.61
N LEU A 114 -28.08 49.54 -16.03
CA LEU A 114 -28.37 50.09 -17.35
C LEU A 114 -28.02 51.59 -17.37
N VAL A 115 -27.44 52.01 -18.49
CA VAL A 115 -27.04 53.39 -18.79
C VAL A 115 -27.70 53.77 -20.11
N ASP A 116 -28.14 55.02 -20.22
CA ASP A 116 -28.70 55.53 -21.46
C ASP A 116 -27.60 55.70 -22.52
N ILE A 117 -27.94 55.39 -23.77
CA ILE A 117 -27.09 55.57 -24.95
C ILE A 117 -27.92 56.20 -26.08
N ASP A 118 -27.33 57.17 -26.80
CA ASP A 118 -27.97 57.89 -27.91
C ASP A 118 -27.53 57.34 -29.28
N PHE A 119 -28.47 56.84 -30.07
CA PHE A 119 -28.26 56.26 -31.40
C PHE A 119 -28.53 57.27 -32.51
N VAL A 120 -27.49 57.66 -33.25
CA VAL A 120 -27.54 58.87 -34.10
C VAL A 120 -27.79 58.63 -35.59
N ASP A 121 -27.36 57.50 -36.16
CA ASP A 121 -27.43 57.26 -37.62
C ASP A 121 -28.50 56.23 -38.01
N TYR A 122 -28.61 55.13 -37.25
CA TYR A 122 -29.60 54.06 -37.47
C TYR A 122 -30.41 53.75 -36.19
N PRO A 123 -31.10 54.75 -35.60
CA PRO A 123 -31.93 54.54 -34.41
C PRO A 123 -33.11 53.58 -34.69
N ASP A 124 -33.66 53.58 -35.90
CA ASP A 124 -34.75 52.69 -36.32
C ASP A 124 -34.31 51.24 -36.56
N GLU A 125 -33.00 51.00 -36.66
CA GLU A 125 -32.38 49.67 -36.66
C GLU A 125 -31.68 49.37 -35.33
N SER A 126 -32.12 49.92 -34.19
CA SER A 126 -31.47 49.71 -32.88
C SER A 126 -32.37 49.02 -31.84
N ASP A 127 -31.76 48.23 -30.94
CA ASP A 127 -32.44 47.42 -29.91
C ASP A 127 -32.56 48.13 -28.53
N ASP A 128 -33.50 47.66 -27.71
CA ASP A 128 -33.79 48.16 -26.35
C ASP A 128 -34.08 49.68 -26.26
N LEU A 129 -34.69 50.24 -27.31
CA LEU A 129 -35.11 51.64 -27.39
C LEU A 129 -36.20 52.00 -26.36
N LYS A 130 -36.07 53.18 -25.74
CA LYS A 130 -37.10 53.75 -24.87
C LYS A 130 -38.36 54.16 -25.67
N PRO A 131 -39.56 54.05 -25.09
CA PRO A 131 -40.77 54.62 -25.70
C PRO A 131 -40.61 56.12 -25.96
N VAL A 132 -41.01 56.55 -27.16
CA VAL A 132 -41.06 57.98 -27.51
C VAL A 132 -42.15 58.67 -26.67
N GLY A 133 -41.87 59.88 -26.19
CA GLY A 133 -42.93 60.77 -25.70
C GLY A 133 -43.93 61.15 -26.81
N PRO A 134 -45.05 61.82 -26.49
CA PRO A 134 -46.05 62.18 -27.50
C PRO A 134 -45.49 63.15 -28.56
N GLY A 135 -45.10 62.60 -29.71
CA GLY A 135 -44.56 63.29 -30.88
C GLY A 135 -44.00 62.28 -31.89
N ASN A 136 -44.08 62.57 -33.19
CA ASN A 136 -43.73 61.61 -34.26
C ASN A 136 -42.20 61.46 -34.52
N ASN A 137 -41.36 61.59 -33.49
CA ASN A 137 -39.92 61.33 -33.63
C ASN A 137 -39.63 59.83 -33.44
N PRO A 138 -38.65 59.24 -34.13
CA PRO A 138 -38.19 57.90 -33.81
C PRO A 138 -37.55 57.85 -32.42
N ALA A 139 -37.65 56.70 -31.76
CA ALA A 139 -36.91 56.42 -30.54
C ALA A 139 -35.42 56.28 -30.88
N HIS A 140 -34.56 57.03 -30.20
CA HIS A 140 -33.12 57.08 -30.42
C HIS A 140 -32.32 56.76 -29.14
N ILE A 141 -32.97 56.76 -27.97
CA ILE A 141 -32.31 56.49 -26.69
C ILE A 141 -32.52 55.03 -26.28
N GLY A 142 -31.45 54.24 -26.20
CA GLY A 142 -31.43 52.90 -25.62
C GLY A 142 -31.20 52.89 -24.10
N SER A 143 -31.38 51.75 -23.43
CA SER A 143 -30.99 51.53 -22.02
C SER A 143 -30.19 50.24 -21.85
N TRP A 144 -28.87 50.36 -21.84
CA TRP A 144 -27.94 49.25 -22.10
C TRP A 144 -26.98 49.02 -20.91
N PRO A 145 -26.50 47.78 -20.65
CA PRO A 145 -25.69 47.45 -19.47
C PRO A 145 -24.22 47.89 -19.59
N ILE A 146 -23.98 49.15 -19.96
CA ILE A 146 -22.65 49.68 -20.27
C ILE A 146 -21.85 49.93 -18.97
N PRO A 147 -20.70 49.26 -18.76
CA PRO A 147 -19.84 49.53 -17.62
C PRO A 147 -18.88 50.69 -17.91
N THR A 148 -18.36 51.33 -16.86
CA THR A 148 -17.39 52.44 -17.01
C THR A 148 -16.07 52.01 -17.66
N ASN A 149 -15.73 50.73 -17.59
CA ASN A 149 -14.57 50.13 -18.26
C ASN A 149 -14.94 49.44 -19.60
N LEU A 150 -16.00 49.87 -20.29
CA LEU A 150 -16.31 49.42 -21.66
C LEU A 150 -15.11 49.69 -22.58
N PRO A 151 -14.41 48.67 -23.10
CA PRO A 151 -13.40 48.88 -24.12
C PRO A 151 -14.08 49.22 -25.44
N VAL A 152 -13.42 50.07 -26.21
CA VAL A 152 -13.78 50.40 -27.59
C VAL A 152 -12.64 49.90 -28.47
N GLU A 153 -12.97 49.48 -29.68
CA GLU A 153 -12.10 48.87 -30.69
C GLU A 153 -10.66 49.39 -30.74
N SER A 154 -9.74 48.49 -31.11
CA SER A 154 -8.29 48.66 -31.18
C SER A 154 -7.57 48.86 -29.83
N TRP A 155 -8.24 49.36 -28.79
CA TRP A 155 -7.64 49.52 -27.46
C TRP A 155 -7.35 48.17 -26.78
N PRO A 156 -6.20 48.00 -26.09
CA PRO A 156 -5.12 48.98 -25.86
C PRO A 156 -4.00 48.97 -26.93
N SER A 157 -4.19 48.25 -28.04
CA SER A 157 -3.11 47.84 -28.93
C SER A 157 -2.65 48.87 -29.97
N GLU A 158 -3.55 49.72 -30.49
CA GLU A 158 -3.22 50.65 -31.58
C GLU A 158 -2.50 51.92 -31.10
N GLN A 159 -2.89 52.46 -29.93
CA GLN A 159 -2.18 53.55 -29.27
C GLN A 159 -1.72 53.19 -27.85
N PRO A 160 -0.57 52.50 -27.72
CA PRO A 160 -0.01 52.15 -26.42
C PRO A 160 0.21 53.38 -25.53
N GLY A 161 -0.30 53.31 -24.30
CA GLY A 161 -0.18 54.39 -23.30
C GLY A 161 -1.39 55.33 -23.21
N VAL A 162 -2.36 55.24 -24.13
CA VAL A 162 -3.63 55.96 -24.00
C VAL A 162 -4.53 55.28 -22.96
N THR A 163 -5.01 56.05 -21.97
CA THR A 163 -5.93 55.50 -20.97
C THR A 163 -7.29 55.17 -21.60
N LEU A 164 -7.97 54.15 -21.07
CA LEU A 164 -9.28 53.74 -21.59
C LEU A 164 -10.27 54.90 -21.66
N ASN A 165 -10.32 55.78 -20.64
CA ASN A 165 -11.19 56.95 -20.64
C ASN A 165 -10.86 57.95 -21.77
N GLN A 166 -9.57 58.19 -22.06
CA GLN A 166 -9.18 59.03 -23.20
C GLN A 166 -9.58 58.41 -24.54
N TRP A 167 -9.48 57.08 -24.66
CA TRP A 167 -9.90 56.33 -25.84
C TRP A 167 -11.42 56.36 -26.05
N GLN A 168 -12.19 56.12 -24.98
CA GLN A 168 -13.65 56.21 -24.97
C GLN A 168 -14.14 57.59 -25.40
N LEU A 169 -13.49 58.66 -24.93
CA LEU A 169 -13.77 60.06 -25.30
C LEU A 169 -13.34 60.45 -26.73
N ASP A 170 -12.66 59.57 -27.48
CA ASP A 170 -12.06 59.87 -28.80
C ASP A 170 -11.15 61.12 -28.75
N THR A 171 -10.37 61.27 -27.67
CA THR A 171 -9.64 62.51 -27.32
C THR A 171 -8.67 62.98 -28.41
N PHE A 172 -8.13 62.04 -29.20
CA PHE A 172 -7.19 62.31 -30.28
C PHE A 172 -7.87 62.47 -31.66
N ASN A 173 -9.20 62.30 -31.71
CA ASN A 173 -10.00 62.29 -32.94
C ASN A 173 -9.41 61.33 -33.97
N ASP A 174 -9.16 60.09 -33.54
CA ASP A 174 -8.60 59.04 -34.40
C ASP A 174 -9.62 58.61 -35.46
N GLY A 175 -10.91 58.76 -35.16
CA GLY A 175 -12.00 58.35 -36.04
C GLY A 175 -12.12 56.83 -36.12
N GLY A 176 -12.65 56.33 -37.24
CA GLY A 176 -12.84 54.90 -37.48
C GLY A 176 -14.11 54.32 -36.87
N ASP A 177 -14.25 53.00 -37.00
CA ASP A 177 -15.50 52.28 -36.76
C ASP A 177 -15.83 52.12 -35.27
N ARG A 178 -14.84 52.13 -34.38
CA ARG A 178 -14.98 52.27 -32.92
C ARG A 178 -16.06 51.36 -32.34
N HIS A 179 -16.04 50.10 -32.73
CA HIS A 179 -16.95 49.09 -32.23
C HIS A 179 -16.83 48.89 -30.71
N SER A 180 -17.91 48.50 -30.04
CA SER A 180 -17.87 48.06 -28.64
C SER A 180 -18.77 46.85 -28.42
N ILE A 181 -18.39 45.98 -27.47
CA ILE A 181 -19.10 44.74 -27.17
C ILE A 181 -19.20 44.55 -25.65
N THR A 182 -20.43 44.45 -25.15
CA THR A 182 -20.74 44.07 -23.78
C THR A 182 -21.40 42.68 -23.77
N VAL A 183 -20.90 41.78 -22.94
CA VAL A 183 -21.39 40.39 -22.86
C VAL A 183 -21.84 40.11 -21.44
N MET A 184 -23.03 39.56 -21.27
CA MET A 184 -23.62 39.18 -19.97
C MET A 184 -23.84 37.66 -19.94
N PRO A 185 -22.88 36.87 -19.43
CA PRO A 185 -22.91 35.41 -19.54
C PRO A 185 -24.04 34.73 -18.76
N GLY A 186 -24.51 35.32 -17.65
CA GLY A 186 -25.54 34.71 -16.80
C GLY A 186 -26.93 34.78 -17.44
N SER A 187 -27.38 35.97 -17.81
CA SER A 187 -28.63 36.18 -18.56
C SER A 187 -28.57 35.69 -20.01
N GLY A 188 -27.36 35.58 -20.58
CA GLY A 188 -27.14 35.02 -21.91
C GLY A 188 -27.35 36.01 -23.05
N PHE A 189 -26.84 37.23 -22.94
CA PHE A 189 -26.96 38.27 -23.97
C PHE A 189 -25.64 38.98 -24.32
N ILE A 190 -25.57 39.49 -25.55
CA ILE A 190 -24.55 40.39 -26.08
C ILE A 190 -25.25 41.70 -26.46
N TRP A 191 -24.58 42.83 -26.23
CA TRP A 191 -24.91 44.15 -26.75
C TRP A 191 -23.70 44.70 -27.49
N GLU A 192 -23.88 45.20 -28.70
CA GLU A 192 -22.79 45.69 -29.55
C GLU A 192 -23.18 46.93 -30.38
N THR A 193 -22.21 47.79 -30.62
CA THR A 193 -22.40 49.13 -31.23
C THR A 193 -21.34 49.44 -32.28
N TRP A 194 -21.69 50.31 -33.24
CA TRP A 194 -20.76 50.96 -34.16
C TRP A 194 -20.63 52.46 -33.82
N GLN A 195 -19.44 53.03 -34.07
CA GLN A 195 -19.00 54.39 -33.72
C GLN A 195 -19.19 54.80 -32.26
N THR A 196 -18.83 53.93 -31.34
CA THR A 196 -19.04 54.13 -29.89
C THR A 196 -18.16 55.25 -29.33
N LYS A 197 -18.77 56.23 -28.67
CA LYS A 197 -18.08 57.34 -28.00
C LYS A 197 -18.72 57.65 -26.65
N LEU A 198 -17.86 57.90 -25.66
CA LEU A 198 -18.22 58.62 -24.45
C LEU A 198 -18.19 60.12 -24.78
N THR A 199 -19.17 60.86 -24.29
CA THR A 199 -19.35 62.30 -24.55
C THR A 199 -19.53 63.05 -23.24
N THR A 200 -19.49 64.38 -23.31
CA THR A 200 -19.89 65.26 -22.20
C THR A 200 -21.40 65.56 -22.18
N GLY A 201 -22.19 64.88 -23.04
CA GLY A 201 -23.63 65.07 -23.20
C GLY A 201 -24.47 64.31 -22.18
N THR A 202 -25.78 64.30 -22.41
CA THR A 202 -26.74 63.45 -21.70
C THR A 202 -27.75 62.92 -22.72
N PRO A 203 -27.74 61.61 -23.05
CA PRO A 203 -26.92 60.55 -22.47
C PRO A 203 -25.40 60.72 -22.63
N ALA A 204 -24.64 60.08 -21.74
CA ALA A 204 -23.18 60.17 -21.76
C ALA A 204 -22.57 59.36 -22.93
N TRP A 205 -23.23 58.29 -23.37
CA TRP A 205 -22.78 57.45 -24.48
C TRP A 205 -23.55 57.77 -25.76
N THR A 206 -22.84 57.72 -26.88
CA THR A 206 -23.44 57.72 -28.23
C THR A 206 -22.81 56.62 -29.09
N ALA A 207 -23.59 56.13 -30.05
CA ALA A 207 -23.18 55.22 -31.10
C ALA A 207 -24.01 55.52 -32.36
N SER A 208 -23.54 55.12 -33.54
CA SER A 208 -24.34 55.20 -34.76
C SER A 208 -25.56 54.27 -34.70
N ASN A 209 -25.42 53.10 -34.05
CA ASN A 209 -26.49 52.13 -33.83
C ASN A 209 -26.18 51.20 -32.63
N GLY A 210 -27.13 50.31 -32.31
CA GLY A 210 -26.90 49.24 -31.33
C GLY A 210 -27.73 47.98 -31.58
N ALA A 211 -27.08 46.83 -31.66
CA ALA A 211 -27.71 45.51 -31.76
C ALA A 211 -27.54 44.65 -30.50
N LYS A 212 -28.53 43.79 -30.23
CA LYS A 212 -28.59 42.86 -29.11
C LYS A 212 -28.79 41.43 -29.61
N PHE A 213 -27.99 40.49 -29.10
CA PHE A 213 -28.02 39.09 -29.51
C PHE A 213 -28.14 38.13 -28.32
N PRO A 214 -28.98 37.08 -28.39
CA PRO A 214 -29.00 36.02 -27.40
C PRO A 214 -27.82 35.05 -27.60
N LEU A 215 -27.07 34.76 -26.54
CA LEU A 215 -25.97 33.78 -26.52
C LEU A 215 -26.44 32.32 -26.64
N ASN A 216 -27.74 32.06 -26.51
CA ASN A 216 -28.32 30.72 -26.38
C ASN A 216 -29.39 30.41 -27.45
N ALA A 217 -29.52 31.24 -28.50
CA ALA A 217 -30.47 31.03 -29.58
C ALA A 217 -29.89 31.40 -30.95
N ASN A 218 -30.47 30.84 -32.02
CA ASN A 218 -30.11 31.17 -33.41
C ASN A 218 -31.03 32.26 -33.99
N THR A 219 -31.43 33.21 -33.14
CA THR A 219 -32.24 34.37 -33.52
C THR A 219 -31.35 35.34 -34.26
N LEU A 220 -31.70 35.64 -35.52
CA LEU A 220 -31.06 36.70 -36.28
C LEU A 220 -31.71 38.06 -35.97
N ARG A 221 -31.06 39.13 -36.41
CA ARG A 221 -31.65 40.47 -36.50
C ARG A 221 -32.84 40.46 -37.47
N PRO A 222 -33.73 41.47 -37.44
CA PRO A 222 -34.75 41.62 -38.47
C PRO A 222 -34.14 41.69 -39.88
N ASP A 223 -34.87 41.19 -40.88
CA ASP A 223 -34.42 41.18 -42.27
C ASP A 223 -34.19 42.62 -42.78
N GLY A 224 -33.02 42.87 -43.35
CA GLY A 224 -32.58 44.20 -43.75
C GLY A 224 -31.90 45.05 -42.65
N TRP A 225 -31.92 44.65 -41.38
CA TRP A 225 -31.28 45.41 -40.29
C TRP A 225 -29.78 45.11 -40.18
N THR A 226 -28.97 46.16 -40.05
CA THR A 226 -27.54 46.11 -39.75
C THR A 226 -27.28 45.81 -38.26
N SER A 227 -26.03 45.85 -37.81
CA SER A 227 -25.64 45.63 -36.40
C SER A 227 -24.39 46.43 -36.05
N GLY A 228 -23.70 46.10 -34.95
CA GLY A 228 -22.33 46.59 -34.77
C GLY A 228 -21.47 46.23 -35.99
N ASP A 229 -21.68 45.05 -36.58
CA ASP A 229 -21.11 44.67 -37.87
C ASP A 229 -22.01 45.04 -39.08
N ALA A 230 -21.38 45.37 -40.21
CA ALA A 230 -22.04 45.83 -41.43
C ALA A 230 -22.91 44.78 -42.15
N ALA A 231 -22.76 43.50 -41.85
CA ALA A 231 -23.61 42.42 -42.38
C ALA A 231 -24.84 42.11 -41.50
N GLY A 232 -25.01 42.80 -40.36
CA GLY A 232 -26.05 42.44 -39.38
C GLY A 232 -25.69 41.24 -38.49
N LEU A 233 -24.40 40.90 -38.42
CA LEU A 233 -23.86 39.74 -37.73
C LEU A 233 -23.37 40.08 -36.32
N ALA A 234 -23.68 39.22 -35.34
CA ALA A 234 -23.09 39.33 -34.00
C ALA A 234 -21.55 39.29 -34.05
N MET A 235 -20.90 40.28 -33.44
CA MET A 235 -19.45 40.48 -33.46
C MET A 235 -18.72 39.57 -32.47
N PHE A 236 -19.22 39.45 -31.23
CA PHE A 236 -18.60 38.63 -30.19
C PHE A 236 -18.25 37.18 -30.58
N PRO A 237 -19.15 36.39 -31.22
CA PRO A 237 -18.82 35.03 -31.65
C PRO A 237 -17.81 34.98 -32.80
N ALA A 238 -17.52 36.11 -33.46
CA ALA A 238 -16.63 36.17 -34.61
C ALA A 238 -15.16 36.40 -34.23
N LEU A 239 -14.89 36.82 -32.99
CA LEU A 239 -13.56 37.22 -32.51
C LEU A 239 -12.73 36.01 -32.06
N VAL A 240 -11.53 35.87 -32.61
CA VAL A 240 -10.52 34.96 -32.04
C VAL A 240 -10.03 35.56 -30.72
N ARG A 241 -10.14 34.80 -29.63
CA ARG A 241 -9.75 35.22 -28.28
C ARG A 241 -8.37 34.71 -27.87
N TYR A 242 -7.77 35.38 -26.90
CA TYR A 242 -6.45 35.00 -26.36
C TYR A 242 -6.46 33.57 -25.77
N ASP A 243 -7.48 33.20 -25.00
CA ASP A 243 -7.59 31.87 -24.40
C ASP A 243 -7.58 30.75 -25.46
N GLU A 244 -8.27 30.96 -26.60
CA GLU A 244 -8.35 30.01 -27.71
C GLU A 244 -7.00 29.82 -28.42
N GLY A 245 -6.31 30.93 -28.70
CA GLY A 245 -4.95 30.87 -29.24
C GLY A 245 -3.97 30.20 -28.27
N GLU A 246 -4.14 30.42 -26.96
CA GLU A 246 -3.31 29.77 -25.95
C GLU A 246 -3.61 28.28 -25.77
N ARG A 247 -4.89 27.88 -25.85
CA ARG A 247 -5.36 26.49 -25.92
C ARG A 247 -4.97 25.80 -27.23
N GLY A 248 -4.67 26.57 -28.28
CA GLY A 248 -4.36 26.06 -29.62
C GLY A 248 -5.60 25.60 -30.40
N VAL A 249 -6.79 26.06 -30.04
CA VAL A 249 -8.06 25.75 -30.71
C VAL A 249 -9.01 26.94 -30.67
N VAL A 250 -9.49 27.35 -31.84
CA VAL A 250 -10.61 28.30 -32.01
C VAL A 250 -11.83 27.47 -32.35
N GLU A 251 -12.90 27.60 -31.58
CA GLU A 251 -14.09 26.74 -31.61
C GLU A 251 -15.25 27.43 -32.36
N HIS A 252 -14.98 28.19 -33.42
CA HIS A 252 -16.00 28.89 -34.20
C HIS A 252 -15.46 29.43 -35.53
N ALA A 253 -16.36 29.96 -36.36
CA ALA A 253 -16.04 30.70 -37.57
C ALA A 253 -15.53 32.11 -37.26
N LEU A 254 -14.69 32.64 -38.14
CA LEU A 254 -14.10 33.97 -37.97
C LEU A 254 -14.90 35.04 -38.73
N ARG A 255 -14.79 36.30 -38.30
CA ARG A 255 -15.10 37.45 -39.17
C ARG A 255 -14.09 37.48 -40.32
N ILE A 256 -14.53 37.75 -41.55
CA ILE A 256 -13.63 38.13 -42.64
C ILE A 256 -14.12 39.37 -43.38
N VAL A 257 -13.18 40.26 -43.65
CA VAL A 257 -13.37 41.50 -44.38
C VAL A 257 -12.89 41.29 -45.82
N VAL A 258 -13.62 41.83 -46.78
CA VAL A 258 -13.26 41.86 -48.21
C VAL A 258 -13.29 43.31 -48.67
N LYS A 259 -12.65 43.67 -49.78
CA LYS A 259 -12.69 45.08 -50.24
C LYS A 259 -14.00 45.47 -50.93
N ARG A 260 -14.72 44.50 -51.48
CA ARG A 260 -15.94 44.73 -52.24
C ARG A 260 -16.87 43.56 -52.02
N SER A 261 -18.09 43.87 -51.62
CA SER A 261 -19.20 42.94 -51.52
C SER A 261 -20.31 43.26 -52.52
N ARG A 262 -21.12 42.24 -52.80
CA ARG A 262 -22.30 42.31 -53.65
C ARG A 262 -23.46 42.97 -52.91
N ARG A 263 -24.38 43.60 -53.66
CA ARG A 263 -25.66 44.16 -53.18
C ARG A 263 -26.68 43.09 -52.80
N SER A 264 -26.27 42.14 -51.96
CA SER A 264 -27.10 41.14 -51.33
C SER A 264 -26.36 40.51 -50.14
N TYR A 265 -27.13 39.87 -49.27
CA TYR A 265 -26.64 39.08 -48.15
C TYR A 265 -27.15 37.64 -48.25
N LEU A 266 -26.53 36.76 -47.47
CA LEU A 266 -26.83 35.35 -47.35
C LEU A 266 -26.85 34.99 -45.85
N TYR A 267 -27.69 34.03 -45.47
CA TYR A 267 -27.72 33.51 -44.11
C TYR A 267 -26.29 33.17 -43.61
N PRO A 268 -25.89 33.56 -42.38
CA PRO A 268 -26.69 34.18 -41.33
C PRO A 268 -26.77 35.73 -41.35
N ALA A 269 -26.21 36.41 -42.36
CA ALA A 269 -26.29 37.87 -42.46
C ALA A 269 -27.71 38.35 -42.78
N THR A 270 -28.03 39.55 -42.32
CA THR A 270 -29.35 40.22 -42.48
C THR A 270 -29.26 41.54 -43.23
N HIS A 271 -28.04 42.06 -43.46
CA HIS A 271 -27.81 43.34 -44.11
C HIS A 271 -26.67 43.27 -45.14
N GLN A 272 -26.63 44.21 -46.08
CA GLN A 272 -25.61 44.33 -47.11
C GLN A 272 -24.99 45.73 -47.11
N ALA A 273 -23.67 45.81 -47.25
CA ALA A 273 -22.98 47.08 -47.50
C ALA A 273 -22.37 47.16 -48.93
N GLY A 274 -22.80 46.28 -49.83
CA GLY A 274 -22.23 46.16 -51.17
C GLY A 274 -22.66 47.25 -52.15
N SER A 275 -21.93 47.38 -53.26
CA SER A 275 -22.22 48.37 -54.32
C SER A 275 -22.41 47.76 -55.71
N THR A 276 -21.98 46.51 -55.92
CA THR A 276 -22.05 45.80 -57.21
C THR A 276 -23.14 44.72 -57.24
N THR A 277 -23.66 44.40 -58.41
CA THR A 277 -24.56 43.25 -58.64
C THR A 277 -23.83 42.02 -59.23
N ASP A 278 -22.52 42.13 -59.42
CA ASP A 278 -21.66 41.05 -59.94
C ASP A 278 -21.76 39.80 -59.04
N VAL A 279 -22.13 38.67 -59.64
CA VAL A 279 -22.35 37.39 -58.92
C VAL A 279 -21.04 36.73 -58.49
N ASP A 280 -19.92 37.08 -59.13
CA ASP A 280 -18.58 36.62 -58.79
C ASP A 280 -17.89 37.51 -57.75
N VAL A 281 -18.67 38.32 -57.03
CA VAL A 281 -18.25 39.07 -55.85
C VAL A 281 -18.99 38.50 -54.62
N PRO A 282 -18.31 38.27 -53.48
CA PRO A 282 -18.95 37.74 -52.29
C PRO A 282 -20.11 38.64 -51.81
N ALA A 283 -21.19 38.03 -51.36
CA ALA A 283 -22.23 38.73 -50.59
C ALA A 283 -21.83 38.86 -49.12
N MET A 284 -22.51 39.73 -48.38
CA MET A 284 -22.45 39.66 -46.91
C MET A 284 -23.01 38.31 -46.43
N GLY A 285 -22.43 37.75 -45.36
CA GLY A 285 -22.66 36.38 -44.90
C GLY A 285 -22.11 35.29 -45.82
N GLN A 286 -21.44 35.60 -46.94
CA GLN A 286 -20.80 34.59 -47.77
C GLN A 286 -19.72 33.85 -46.96
N ARG A 287 -19.77 32.52 -46.96
CA ARG A 287 -18.84 31.68 -46.21
C ARG A 287 -17.62 31.30 -47.06
N LEU A 288 -16.42 31.63 -46.57
CA LEU A 288 -15.14 31.18 -47.13
C LEU A 288 -14.48 30.18 -46.19
N ARG A 289 -13.68 29.26 -46.73
CA ARG A 289 -12.81 28.38 -45.93
C ARG A 289 -11.42 28.26 -46.54
N LEU A 290 -10.45 27.95 -45.70
CA LEU A 290 -9.12 27.53 -46.11
C LEU A 290 -9.23 26.12 -46.73
N LYS A 291 -8.61 25.91 -47.89
CA LYS A 291 -8.66 24.63 -48.62
C LYS A 291 -8.15 23.48 -47.78
N SER A 292 -8.82 22.33 -47.87
CA SER A 292 -8.38 21.09 -47.21
C SER A 292 -6.94 20.72 -47.57
N SER A 293 -6.52 20.98 -48.82
CA SER A 293 -5.18 20.74 -49.35
C SER A 293 -4.08 21.69 -48.85
N PHE A 294 -4.40 22.81 -48.17
CA PHE A 294 -3.38 23.68 -47.60
C PHE A 294 -2.65 22.98 -46.44
N ALA A 295 -1.38 22.64 -46.60
CA ALA A 295 -0.61 22.04 -45.52
C ALA A 295 -0.25 23.12 -44.48
N ILE A 296 -0.88 23.07 -43.29
CA ILE A 296 -0.58 23.99 -42.19
C ILE A 296 0.83 23.66 -41.67
N PRO A 297 1.83 24.54 -41.80
CA PRO A 297 3.20 24.23 -41.41
C PRO A 297 3.35 23.99 -39.91
N ALA A 298 4.22 23.06 -39.53
CA ALA A 298 4.54 22.79 -38.13
C ALA A 298 5.39 23.91 -37.48
N SER A 299 5.98 24.78 -38.30
CA SER A 299 6.74 25.98 -37.92
C SER A 299 5.88 27.16 -37.47
N TRP A 300 4.59 27.17 -37.82
CA TRP A 300 3.65 28.22 -37.42
C TRP A 300 3.38 28.19 -35.90
N SER A 301 3.03 29.36 -35.34
CA SER A 301 2.69 29.47 -33.92
C SER A 301 1.47 28.61 -33.56
N LYS A 302 1.28 28.27 -32.28
CA LYS A 302 0.07 27.54 -31.87
C LYS A 302 -1.20 28.34 -32.16
N GLN A 303 -1.11 29.67 -32.07
CA GLN A 303 -2.19 30.62 -32.35
C GLN A 303 -2.56 30.64 -33.85
N GLU A 304 -1.57 30.71 -34.74
CA GLU A 304 -1.77 30.62 -36.19
C GLU A 304 -2.32 29.27 -36.62
N ARG A 305 -1.83 28.19 -36.01
CA ARG A 305 -2.32 26.83 -36.27
C ARG A 305 -3.77 26.67 -35.82
N ALA A 306 -4.15 27.25 -34.69
CA ALA A 306 -5.54 27.29 -34.21
C ALA A 306 -6.45 28.01 -35.21
N ILE A 307 -6.07 29.22 -35.65
CA ILE A 307 -6.78 30.01 -36.66
C ILE A 307 -6.90 29.23 -37.98
N ALA A 308 -5.81 28.63 -38.47
CA ALA A 308 -5.82 27.89 -39.73
C ALA A 308 -6.68 26.62 -39.68
N VAL A 309 -6.72 25.92 -38.54
CA VAL A 309 -7.63 24.79 -38.32
C VAL A 309 -9.09 25.26 -38.30
N ALA A 310 -9.40 26.35 -37.59
CA ALA A 310 -10.74 26.92 -37.58
C ALA A 310 -11.19 27.42 -38.97
N LEU A 311 -10.31 28.07 -39.72
CA LEU A 311 -10.57 28.48 -41.10
C LEU A 311 -10.78 27.31 -42.07
N LYS A 312 -10.28 26.10 -41.79
CA LYS A 312 -10.65 24.88 -42.53
C LYS A 312 -11.98 24.29 -42.09
N LYS A 313 -12.22 24.27 -40.78
CA LYS A 313 -13.37 23.59 -40.15
C LYS A 313 -14.63 24.43 -40.20
N TYR A 314 -14.61 25.60 -39.58
CA TYR A 314 -15.72 26.53 -39.52
C TYR A 314 -15.65 27.60 -40.63
N GLY A 315 -14.45 27.93 -41.12
CA GLY A 315 -14.26 29.00 -42.10
C GLY A 315 -14.48 30.40 -41.53
N ALA A 316 -14.87 31.34 -42.39
CA ALA A 316 -15.13 32.72 -42.02
C ALA A 316 -16.30 33.32 -42.81
N LEU A 317 -17.05 34.22 -42.17
CA LEU A 317 -18.20 34.92 -42.74
C LEU A 317 -17.79 36.31 -43.22
N VAL A 318 -18.09 36.61 -44.50
CA VAL A 318 -17.92 37.96 -45.05
C VAL A 318 -18.85 38.92 -44.33
N ALA A 319 -18.27 39.86 -43.60
CA ALA A 319 -19.00 40.68 -42.65
C ALA A 319 -18.95 42.18 -43.02
N ASP A 320 -17.86 42.62 -43.66
CA ASP A 320 -17.60 44.04 -43.89
C ASP A 320 -16.74 44.32 -45.13
N ASN A 321 -16.71 45.59 -45.56
CA ASN A 321 -15.95 46.13 -46.68
C ASN A 321 -14.72 46.94 -46.23
N GLY A 322 -13.51 46.39 -46.39
CA GLY A 322 -12.26 47.03 -45.97
C GLY A 322 -11.09 46.86 -46.94
N ASN A 323 -10.05 47.67 -46.80
CA ASN A 323 -8.94 47.74 -47.77
C ASN A 323 -8.02 46.50 -47.85
N PHE A 324 -8.34 45.44 -47.12
CA PHE A 324 -7.56 44.21 -46.96
C PHE A 324 -8.48 42.98 -46.97
N PHE A 325 -7.89 41.80 -47.15
CA PHE A 325 -8.56 40.53 -46.86
C PHE A 325 -8.16 40.12 -45.44
N SER A 326 -8.95 40.54 -44.46
CA SER A 326 -8.54 40.50 -43.04
C SER A 326 -9.51 39.74 -42.14
N ILE A 327 -8.96 39.13 -41.09
CA ILE A 327 -9.72 38.49 -40.01
C ILE A 327 -9.53 39.26 -38.70
N SER A 328 -10.58 39.24 -37.88
CA SER A 328 -10.65 39.98 -36.62
C SER A 328 -10.21 39.12 -35.42
N ILE A 329 -9.32 39.66 -34.59
CA ILE A 329 -8.93 39.06 -33.31
C ILE A 329 -9.04 40.09 -32.19
N THR A 330 -9.16 39.63 -30.95
CA THR A 330 -9.11 40.53 -29.79
C THR A 330 -7.76 41.28 -29.74
N PRO A 331 -7.74 42.60 -29.49
CA PRO A 331 -6.52 43.43 -29.38
C PRO A 331 -5.74 43.19 -28.08
N ASP A 332 -5.59 41.92 -27.70
CA ASP A 332 -4.99 41.50 -26.44
C ASP A 332 -3.49 41.85 -26.41
N ASP A 333 -3.04 42.46 -25.32
CA ASP A 333 -1.66 42.85 -25.07
C ASP A 333 -0.79 41.67 -24.62
N ARG A 334 -1.41 40.54 -24.24
CA ARG A 334 -0.74 39.29 -23.85
C ARG A 334 -0.32 38.43 -25.04
N TRP A 335 -0.83 38.69 -26.26
CA TRP A 335 -0.46 37.97 -27.48
C TRP A 335 1.07 37.96 -27.70
N PRO A 336 1.73 36.80 -27.86
CA PRO A 336 3.19 36.75 -28.02
C PRO A 336 3.68 37.52 -29.25
N ALA A 337 4.82 38.20 -29.13
CA ALA A 337 5.38 39.01 -30.21
C ALA A 337 5.60 38.18 -31.49
N GLY A 338 5.08 38.66 -32.63
CA GLY A 338 5.21 37.98 -33.92
C GLY A 338 4.38 36.71 -34.09
N CYS A 339 3.49 36.35 -33.15
CA CYS A 339 2.75 35.08 -33.22
C CYS A 339 1.79 34.95 -34.43
N PHE A 340 1.51 36.03 -35.18
CA PHE A 340 0.67 36.02 -36.40
C PHE A 340 1.46 36.38 -37.68
N ALA A 341 2.79 36.22 -37.67
CA ALA A 341 3.63 36.63 -38.78
C ALA A 341 3.38 35.86 -40.08
N HIS A 342 3.18 34.54 -40.04
CA HIS A 342 2.97 33.72 -41.24
C HIS A 342 1.64 34.00 -41.94
N LEU A 343 0.63 34.41 -41.18
CA LEU A 343 -0.58 34.99 -41.75
C LEU A 343 -0.29 36.41 -42.28
N SER A 344 0.20 37.32 -41.42
CA SER A 344 0.08 38.76 -41.65
C SER A 344 1.29 39.46 -42.28
N THR A 345 2.49 38.87 -42.31
CA THR A 345 3.74 39.59 -42.67
C THR A 345 4.84 38.75 -43.36
N SER A 346 4.88 37.43 -43.21
CA SER A 346 5.92 36.56 -43.78
C SER A 346 5.89 36.52 -45.31
N ALA A 347 6.94 35.98 -45.91
CA ALA A 347 7.06 35.78 -47.35
C ALA A 347 7.60 34.37 -47.65
N GLY A 348 7.24 33.79 -48.80
CA GLY A 348 7.69 32.48 -49.26
C GLY A 348 6.56 31.46 -49.41
N SER A 349 6.88 30.17 -49.31
CA SER A 349 5.96 29.04 -49.45
C SER A 349 5.01 28.86 -48.27
N ASP A 350 5.43 29.27 -47.07
CA ASP A 350 4.79 28.91 -45.79
C ASP A 350 3.79 29.99 -45.35
N PHE A 351 3.03 30.50 -46.32
CA PHE A 351 2.25 31.74 -46.25
C PHE A 351 0.79 31.51 -46.67
N CYS A 352 -0.14 32.27 -46.08
CA CYS A 352 -1.57 32.14 -46.34
C CYS A 352 -2.04 33.14 -47.43
N ASP A 353 -1.79 32.82 -48.71
CA ASP A 353 -2.29 33.60 -49.86
C ASP A 353 -3.81 33.40 -50.03
N ILE A 354 -4.50 34.40 -50.56
CA ILE A 354 -5.95 34.36 -50.85
C ILE A 354 -6.32 33.15 -51.74
N ASN A 355 -5.43 32.70 -52.63
CA ASN A 355 -5.62 31.50 -53.44
C ASN A 355 -5.71 30.19 -52.62
N ASN A 356 -5.28 30.19 -51.35
CA ASN A 356 -5.46 29.05 -50.46
C ASN A 356 -6.91 28.92 -49.97
N PHE A 357 -7.78 29.91 -50.22
CA PHE A 357 -9.20 29.87 -49.86
C PHE A 357 -10.08 29.35 -51.00
N GLU A 358 -11.27 28.90 -50.61
CA GLU A 358 -12.41 28.60 -51.47
C GLU A 358 -13.70 29.10 -50.82
N VAL A 359 -14.72 29.34 -51.63
CA VAL A 359 -16.04 29.78 -51.22
C VAL A 359 -16.92 28.53 -51.07
N VAL A 360 -17.58 28.39 -49.94
CA VAL A 360 -18.51 27.29 -49.69
C VAL A 360 -19.85 27.60 -50.36
N GLN A 361 -20.47 26.58 -50.97
CA GLN A 361 -21.75 26.69 -51.62
C GLN A 361 -22.81 27.11 -50.59
N ALA A 362 -23.36 28.31 -50.76
CA ALA A 362 -24.45 28.78 -49.93
C ALA A 362 -25.68 27.87 -50.09
N THR A 363 -26.24 27.47 -48.96
CA THR A 363 -27.31 26.48 -48.84
C THR A 363 -28.73 27.08 -48.94
N GLY A 364 -28.83 28.41 -49.16
CA GLY A 364 -30.09 29.14 -49.40
C GLY A 364 -30.69 29.77 -48.14
N ALA A 365 -31.87 30.40 -48.26
CA ALA A 365 -32.54 31.09 -47.14
C ALA A 365 -33.00 30.15 -46.00
N THR A 366 -33.18 28.86 -46.30
CA THR A 366 -33.42 27.79 -45.30
C THR A 366 -32.15 27.00 -44.97
N GLY A 367 -31.02 27.39 -45.55
CA GLY A 367 -29.77 26.65 -45.56
C GLY A 367 -28.79 27.13 -44.49
N GLY A 368 -29.19 27.02 -43.23
CA GLY A 368 -28.27 27.03 -42.10
C GLY A 368 -28.16 25.64 -41.46
N PRO A 369 -27.48 25.53 -40.31
CA PRO A 369 -27.29 24.27 -39.55
C PRO A 369 -28.58 23.65 -38.97
N ARG A 370 -29.76 24.14 -39.37
CA ARG A 370 -31.09 23.55 -39.13
C ARG A 370 -31.56 22.63 -40.25
N SER A 371 -30.65 22.04 -41.02
CA SER A 371 -31.00 20.93 -41.91
C SER A 371 -31.64 19.77 -41.12
N PRO A 372 -32.82 19.27 -41.52
CA PRO A 372 -33.45 18.13 -40.85
C PRO A 372 -32.52 16.92 -40.81
N GLY A 373 -32.39 16.30 -39.63
CA GLY A 373 -31.54 15.11 -39.44
C GLY A 373 -30.20 15.37 -38.71
N ALA A 374 -29.95 16.59 -38.23
CA ALA A 374 -28.86 16.89 -37.30
C ALA A 374 -28.84 15.92 -36.09
N PRO A 375 -27.66 15.47 -35.63
CA PRO A 375 -27.57 14.47 -34.58
C PRO A 375 -28.04 15.00 -33.21
N THR A 376 -28.59 14.12 -32.39
CA THR A 376 -28.65 14.28 -30.93
C THR A 376 -27.97 13.09 -30.26
N ALA A 377 -27.47 13.30 -29.06
CA ALA A 377 -26.91 12.27 -28.21
C ALA A 377 -27.50 12.40 -26.81
N ASN A 378 -27.69 11.27 -26.14
CA ASN A 378 -27.98 11.17 -24.72
C ASN A 378 -27.22 9.94 -24.19
N ALA A 379 -26.31 10.12 -23.23
CA ALA A 379 -25.42 9.08 -22.71
C ALA A 379 -26.13 8.13 -21.72
N GLY A 380 -27.31 8.53 -21.24
CA GLY A 380 -28.03 7.88 -20.16
C GLY A 380 -27.68 8.49 -18.79
N PRO A 381 -28.34 8.03 -17.72
CA PRO A 381 -28.13 8.56 -16.37
C PRO A 381 -26.83 8.06 -15.74
N ASP A 382 -26.28 8.87 -14.84
CA ASP A 382 -25.13 8.56 -13.98
C ASP A 382 -25.31 7.27 -13.17
N GLN A 383 -24.18 6.59 -12.92
CA GLN A 383 -24.18 5.26 -12.32
C GLN A 383 -23.16 5.11 -11.21
N GLY A 384 -23.55 4.45 -10.11
CA GLY A 384 -22.65 3.90 -9.11
C GLY A 384 -22.46 2.41 -9.34
N VAL A 385 -21.22 1.95 -9.53
CA VAL A 385 -20.93 0.54 -9.85
C VAL A 385 -19.79 -0.04 -8.99
N GLY A 386 -19.75 -1.37 -8.90
CA GLY A 386 -18.59 -2.09 -8.35
C GLY A 386 -17.53 -2.31 -9.43
N LEU A 387 -16.26 -2.24 -9.05
CA LEU A 387 -15.10 -2.42 -9.95
C LEU A 387 -15.18 -3.71 -10.78
N ALA A 388 -15.62 -4.81 -10.16
CA ALA A 388 -15.78 -6.11 -10.82
C ALA A 388 -17.07 -6.24 -11.66
N SER A 389 -18.04 -5.33 -11.49
CA SER A 389 -19.33 -5.37 -12.19
C SER A 389 -19.32 -4.62 -13.52
N GLY A 390 -18.53 -3.54 -13.61
CA GLY A 390 -18.60 -2.61 -14.73
C GLY A 390 -19.92 -1.81 -14.76
N ALA A 391 -20.13 -1.06 -15.82
CA ALA A 391 -21.33 -0.25 -16.07
C ALA A 391 -22.02 -0.66 -17.38
N THR A 392 -23.35 -0.61 -17.39
CA THR A 392 -24.16 -0.82 -18.60
C THR A 392 -24.53 0.53 -19.18
N LEU A 393 -23.97 0.87 -20.33
CA LEU A 393 -24.20 2.14 -21.00
C LEU A 393 -25.46 2.03 -21.84
N ALA A 394 -26.47 2.84 -21.54
CA ALA A 394 -27.78 2.84 -22.17
C ALA A 394 -27.98 4.11 -23.02
N GLY A 395 -26.96 4.46 -23.81
CA GLY A 395 -27.00 5.65 -24.65
C GLY A 395 -28.05 5.57 -25.75
N SER A 396 -28.55 6.73 -26.16
CA SER A 396 -29.50 6.89 -27.26
C SER A 396 -29.09 8.08 -28.15
N VAL A 397 -29.41 7.98 -29.43
CA VAL A 397 -29.06 8.98 -30.44
C VAL A 397 -30.19 9.13 -31.45
N THR A 398 -30.41 10.33 -31.96
CA THR A 398 -31.40 10.58 -33.03
C THR A 398 -30.79 11.37 -34.17
N GLY A 399 -31.26 11.14 -35.40
CA GLY A 399 -30.67 11.68 -36.64
C GLY A 399 -30.57 10.60 -37.73
N THR A 400 -30.02 10.95 -38.87
CA THR A 400 -29.84 10.05 -40.02
C THR A 400 -28.37 9.77 -40.31
N GLY A 401 -28.05 8.56 -40.77
CA GLY A 401 -26.68 8.18 -41.17
C GLY A 401 -25.65 8.21 -40.02
N LEU A 402 -26.08 7.95 -38.79
CA LEU A 402 -25.24 8.14 -37.60
C LEU A 402 -24.15 7.09 -37.44
N THR A 403 -22.97 7.58 -37.08
CA THR A 403 -21.89 6.86 -36.40
C THR A 403 -21.84 7.30 -34.95
N THR A 404 -21.60 6.36 -34.04
CA THR A 404 -21.49 6.64 -32.60
C THR A 404 -20.13 6.22 -32.06
N THR A 405 -19.66 6.89 -31.02
CA THR A 405 -18.41 6.51 -30.34
C THR A 405 -18.46 6.90 -28.87
N TRP A 406 -18.21 5.94 -28.00
CA TRP A 406 -17.88 6.14 -26.59
C TRP A 406 -16.38 6.40 -26.41
N SER A 407 -16.04 7.40 -25.60
CA SER A 407 -14.68 7.64 -25.12
C SER A 407 -14.66 7.92 -23.61
N VAL A 408 -13.48 7.83 -23.01
CA VAL A 408 -13.24 8.31 -21.63
C VAL A 408 -12.67 9.72 -21.70
N VAL A 409 -13.19 10.63 -20.88
CA VAL A 409 -12.62 11.98 -20.71
C VAL A 409 -11.42 11.89 -19.77
N ALA A 410 -10.31 12.50 -20.15
CA ALA A 410 -9.07 12.51 -19.35
C ALA A 410 -8.98 13.78 -18.48
N PRO A 411 -8.35 13.72 -17.28
CA PRO A 411 -7.74 12.53 -16.67
C PRO A 411 -8.79 11.58 -16.07
N ALA A 412 -8.51 10.29 -16.07
CA ALA A 412 -9.35 9.25 -15.47
C ALA A 412 -8.55 8.42 -14.43
N PRO A 413 -9.19 7.85 -13.38
CA PRO A 413 -8.51 7.07 -12.35
C PRO A 413 -7.80 5.80 -12.85
N GLY A 414 -8.14 5.31 -14.03
CA GLY A 414 -7.55 4.13 -14.66
C GLY A 414 -8.02 3.96 -16.10
N THR A 415 -7.79 2.79 -16.68
CA THR A 415 -8.27 2.44 -18.02
C THR A 415 -9.75 2.08 -18.01
N VAL A 416 -10.45 2.47 -19.09
CA VAL A 416 -11.82 2.05 -19.39
C VAL A 416 -11.81 1.17 -20.63
N THR A 417 -12.44 0.00 -20.57
CA THR A 417 -12.58 -0.90 -21.72
C THR A 417 -14.06 -1.04 -22.07
N PHE A 418 -14.43 -0.63 -23.27
CA PHE A 418 -15.79 -0.79 -23.81
C PHE A 418 -15.90 -2.11 -24.57
N THR A 419 -16.99 -2.86 -24.37
CA THR A 419 -17.25 -4.08 -25.16
C THR A 419 -17.51 -3.76 -26.64
N ASN A 420 -18.19 -2.64 -26.91
CA ASN A 420 -18.22 -2.03 -28.24
C ASN A 420 -18.35 -0.51 -28.10
N ALA A 421 -17.26 0.23 -28.29
CA ALA A 421 -17.29 1.68 -28.22
C ALA A 421 -18.14 2.32 -29.33
N ALA A 422 -18.35 1.63 -30.46
CA ALA A 422 -19.11 2.18 -31.59
C ALA A 422 -20.64 2.05 -31.43
N SER A 423 -21.13 1.34 -30.41
CA SER A 423 -22.57 1.14 -30.14
C SER A 423 -23.05 2.08 -29.04
N PRO A 424 -24.19 2.79 -29.19
CA PRO A 424 -24.70 3.68 -28.14
C PRO A 424 -25.12 2.89 -26.90
N THR A 425 -25.65 1.68 -27.07
CA THR A 425 -25.81 0.67 -26.01
C THR A 425 -24.57 -0.20 -25.92
N SER A 426 -23.91 -0.24 -24.76
CA SER A 426 -22.63 -0.91 -24.56
C SER A 426 -22.40 -1.28 -23.10
N THR A 427 -21.23 -1.83 -22.78
CA THR A 427 -20.77 -2.06 -21.41
C THR A 427 -19.35 -1.54 -21.27
N ALA A 428 -19.04 -0.94 -20.11
CA ALA A 428 -17.72 -0.43 -19.76
C ALA A 428 -17.17 -1.14 -18.52
N THR A 429 -15.90 -1.54 -18.55
CA THR A 429 -15.17 -2.08 -17.41
C THR A 429 -13.99 -1.18 -17.05
N PHE A 430 -13.60 -1.20 -15.78
CA PHE A 430 -12.68 -0.24 -15.17
C PHE A 430 -11.54 -0.96 -14.46
N SER A 431 -10.33 -0.42 -14.49
CA SER A 431 -9.17 -1.01 -13.80
C SER A 431 -8.85 -0.38 -12.43
N ALA A 432 -9.52 0.71 -12.05
CA ALA A 432 -9.35 1.36 -10.76
C ALA A 432 -10.68 1.88 -10.20
N VAL A 433 -10.68 2.16 -8.89
CA VAL A 433 -11.79 2.87 -8.23
C VAL A 433 -11.66 4.38 -8.44
N GLY A 434 -12.79 5.08 -8.44
CA GLY A 434 -12.88 6.53 -8.63
C GLY A 434 -13.98 6.94 -9.60
N THR A 435 -14.04 8.22 -9.91
CA THR A 435 -15.05 8.81 -10.80
C THR A 435 -14.52 8.89 -12.23
N TYR A 436 -15.30 8.41 -13.18
CA TYR A 436 -15.01 8.42 -14.62
C TYR A 436 -16.11 9.19 -15.36
N THR A 437 -15.74 10.12 -16.23
CA THR A 437 -16.70 10.72 -17.18
C THR A 437 -16.55 10.03 -18.53
N LEU A 438 -17.63 9.43 -19.02
CA LEU A 438 -17.67 8.75 -20.32
C LEU A 438 -18.50 9.60 -21.29
N LEU A 439 -17.95 9.87 -22.47
CA LEU A 439 -18.53 10.76 -23.47
C LEU A 439 -19.10 9.94 -24.63
N LEU A 440 -20.38 10.13 -24.94
CA LEU A 440 -21.03 9.59 -26.14
C LEU A 440 -21.04 10.66 -27.24
N LYS A 441 -20.33 10.38 -28.34
CA LYS A 441 -20.37 11.17 -29.57
C LYS A 441 -21.33 10.55 -30.59
N ALA A 442 -22.11 11.38 -31.28
CA ALA A 442 -22.92 11.01 -32.44
C ALA A 442 -22.61 11.94 -33.64
N SER A 443 -22.31 11.38 -34.81
CA SER A 443 -21.98 12.15 -36.03
C SER A 443 -22.50 11.47 -37.30
N ASN A 444 -22.99 12.26 -38.25
CA ASN A 444 -23.33 11.80 -39.61
C ASN A 444 -22.33 12.25 -40.69
N GLY A 445 -21.22 12.88 -40.30
CA GLY A 445 -20.21 13.41 -41.23
C GLY A 445 -20.65 14.61 -42.07
N VAL A 446 -21.85 15.16 -41.81
CA VAL A 446 -22.41 16.34 -42.50
C VAL A 446 -22.64 17.50 -41.54
N HIS A 447 -23.10 17.22 -40.32
CA HIS A 447 -23.42 18.22 -39.30
C HIS A 447 -22.41 18.17 -38.15
N THR A 448 -22.28 19.29 -37.41
CA THR A 448 -21.54 19.34 -36.14
C THR A 448 -21.99 18.19 -35.20
N PRO A 449 -21.06 17.35 -34.71
CA PRO A 449 -21.41 16.19 -33.89
C PRO A 449 -22.16 16.56 -32.61
N ALA A 450 -23.07 15.69 -32.19
CA ALA A 450 -23.68 15.77 -30.87
C ALA A 450 -22.82 15.02 -29.84
N PHE A 451 -22.81 15.55 -28.62
CA PHE A 451 -22.13 14.96 -27.47
C PHE A 451 -23.08 14.96 -26.29
N ASP A 452 -22.97 13.92 -25.46
CA ASP A 452 -23.49 13.89 -24.10
C ASP A 452 -22.55 13.05 -23.22
N ALA A 453 -22.59 13.23 -21.91
CA ALA A 453 -21.71 12.51 -20.97
C ALA A 453 -22.49 11.81 -19.87
N VAL A 454 -21.83 10.84 -19.24
CA VAL A 454 -22.32 10.12 -18.07
C VAL A 454 -21.18 9.95 -17.07
N ILE A 455 -21.44 10.26 -15.80
CA ILE A 455 -20.52 9.98 -14.70
C ILE A 455 -20.75 8.55 -14.19
N ILE A 456 -19.66 7.78 -14.17
CA ILE A 456 -19.60 6.47 -13.53
C ILE A 456 -18.72 6.56 -12.28
N THR A 457 -19.33 6.41 -11.12
CA THR A 457 -18.61 6.29 -9.84
C THR A 457 -18.30 4.83 -9.55
N VAL A 458 -17.03 4.46 -9.69
CA VAL A 458 -16.55 3.08 -9.51
C VAL A 458 -16.04 2.89 -8.09
N SER A 459 -16.67 1.97 -7.36
CA SER A 459 -16.33 1.61 -5.99
C SER A 459 -15.68 0.23 -5.93
N ALA A 460 -15.00 -0.10 -4.82
CA ALA A 460 -14.37 -1.42 -4.65
C ALA A 460 -15.39 -2.60 -4.54
N GLY A 461 -16.69 -2.31 -4.46
CA GLY A 461 -17.71 -3.24 -3.98
C GLY A 461 -17.71 -3.35 -2.44
N SER A 462 -18.83 -3.75 -1.86
CA SER A 462 -18.95 -3.97 -0.41
C SER A 462 -18.63 -5.42 -0.04
N ASN A 463 -17.85 -5.61 1.03
CA ASN A 463 -17.63 -6.93 1.61
C ASN A 463 -18.96 -7.44 2.22
N PRO A 464 -19.27 -8.74 2.11
CA PRO A 464 -20.43 -9.33 2.81
C PRO A 464 -20.25 -9.26 4.33
N ALA A 465 -21.36 -9.25 5.07
CA ALA A 465 -21.32 -9.40 6.52
C ALA A 465 -20.98 -10.86 6.89
N PRO A 466 -19.95 -11.11 7.73
CA PRO A 466 -19.54 -12.47 8.05
C PRO A 466 -20.51 -13.11 9.05
N THR A 467 -20.85 -14.38 8.83
CA THR A 467 -21.59 -15.19 9.80
C THR A 467 -20.69 -16.29 10.33
N LEU A 468 -20.45 -16.33 11.64
CA LEU A 468 -19.67 -17.36 12.31
C LEU A 468 -20.63 -18.37 12.94
N THR A 469 -20.49 -19.67 12.63
CA THR A 469 -21.44 -20.72 13.06
C THR A 469 -20.82 -21.83 13.90
N LEU A 470 -19.51 -22.08 13.77
CA LEU A 470 -18.82 -23.11 14.55
C LEU A 470 -17.36 -22.74 14.84
N LEU A 471 -16.91 -23.07 16.05
CA LEU A 471 -15.50 -23.14 16.44
C LEU A 471 -15.09 -24.60 16.61
N ASN A 472 -13.92 -24.99 16.11
CA ASN A 472 -13.31 -26.28 16.41
C ASN A 472 -11.79 -26.11 16.62
N PRO A 473 -11.24 -26.41 17.81
CA PRO A 473 -11.93 -26.83 19.04
C PRO A 473 -12.80 -25.72 19.65
N THR A 474 -13.68 -26.08 20.59
CA THR A 474 -14.44 -25.13 21.42
C THR A 474 -13.84 -24.89 22.82
N THR A 475 -12.88 -25.72 23.22
CA THR A 475 -12.30 -25.69 24.59
C THR A 475 -10.82 -26.06 24.63
N ARG A 476 -10.11 -25.47 25.61
CA ARG A 476 -8.71 -25.77 25.97
C ARG A 476 -8.49 -25.65 27.49
N ILE A 477 -7.44 -26.29 27.98
CA ILE A 477 -6.98 -26.16 29.38
C ILE A 477 -6.07 -24.94 29.49
N GLN A 478 -6.14 -24.24 30.62
CA GLN A 478 -5.27 -23.11 30.95
C GLN A 478 -3.79 -23.49 30.82
N GLY A 479 -2.97 -22.59 30.27
CA GLY A 479 -1.52 -22.81 30.15
C GLY A 479 -1.09 -23.87 29.12
N SER A 480 -2.03 -24.57 28.48
CA SER A 480 -1.72 -25.51 27.40
C SER A 480 -1.09 -24.83 26.18
N GLY A 481 -0.39 -25.62 25.36
CA GLY A 481 0.33 -25.11 24.19
C GLY A 481 -0.57 -24.45 23.15
N GLY A 482 0.04 -23.60 22.30
CA GLY A 482 -0.64 -22.97 21.17
C GLY A 482 -1.23 -24.00 20.20
N PHE A 483 -2.33 -23.65 19.54
CA PHE A 483 -3.10 -24.58 18.72
C PHE A 483 -3.72 -23.91 17.49
N THR A 484 -4.11 -24.70 16.49
CA THR A 484 -4.89 -24.21 15.35
C THR A 484 -6.38 -24.22 15.70
N LEU A 485 -7.02 -23.07 15.61
CA LEU A 485 -8.48 -22.91 15.68
C LEU A 485 -9.05 -22.85 14.26
N THR A 486 -10.01 -23.72 13.96
CA THR A 486 -10.81 -23.66 12.74
C THR A 486 -12.15 -22.98 13.03
N LEU A 487 -12.51 -22.00 12.22
CA LEU A 487 -13.77 -21.27 12.28
C LEU A 487 -14.56 -21.57 11.01
N THR A 488 -15.80 -22.02 11.16
CA THR A 488 -16.71 -22.28 10.03
C THR A 488 -17.85 -21.27 10.03
N GLY A 489 -18.29 -20.87 8.84
CA GLY A 489 -19.28 -19.82 8.67
C GLY A 489 -19.62 -19.54 7.21
N THR A 490 -20.03 -18.32 6.91
CA THR A 490 -20.30 -17.81 5.56
C THR A 490 -19.90 -16.34 5.42
N GLY A 491 -19.67 -15.91 4.18
CA GLY A 491 -19.36 -14.51 3.88
C GLY A 491 -17.97 -14.08 4.34
N PHE A 492 -17.03 -14.99 4.56
CA PHE A 492 -15.64 -14.61 4.88
C PHE A 492 -14.91 -14.13 3.62
N VAL A 493 -13.97 -13.20 3.80
CA VAL A 493 -13.10 -12.67 2.74
C VAL A 493 -11.62 -12.94 3.05
N ALA A 494 -10.74 -12.81 2.06
CA ALA A 494 -9.32 -13.17 2.21
C ALA A 494 -8.58 -12.38 3.32
N ASN A 495 -9.04 -11.19 3.65
CA ASN A 495 -8.53 -10.30 4.70
C ASN A 495 -9.45 -10.23 5.95
N SER A 496 -10.25 -11.27 6.19
CA SER A 496 -10.99 -11.41 7.46
C SER A 496 -10.02 -11.50 8.64
N ALA A 497 -10.35 -10.89 9.77
CA ALA A 497 -9.61 -11.04 11.02
C ALA A 497 -10.44 -11.83 12.06
N VAL A 498 -9.77 -12.61 12.91
CA VAL A 498 -10.41 -13.28 14.06
C VAL A 498 -10.16 -12.45 15.31
N ALA A 499 -11.20 -11.85 15.86
CA ALA A 499 -11.10 -11.10 17.11
C ALA A 499 -11.34 -12.04 18.31
N TRP A 500 -10.44 -12.00 19.29
CA TRP A 500 -10.50 -12.76 20.53
C TRP A 500 -10.61 -11.77 21.70
N THR A 501 -11.63 -11.92 22.53
CA THR A 501 -11.92 -10.93 23.59
C THR A 501 -10.72 -10.70 24.52
N GLY A 502 -10.28 -9.45 24.66
CA GLY A 502 -9.15 -9.07 25.52
C GLY A 502 -7.77 -9.37 24.95
N GLN A 503 -7.67 -9.79 23.69
CA GLN A 503 -6.42 -10.12 23.01
C GLN A 503 -6.29 -9.34 21.68
N ALA A 504 -5.15 -9.45 21.02
CA ALA A 504 -4.98 -8.91 19.67
C ALA A 504 -5.80 -9.71 18.63
N ASN A 505 -6.16 -9.07 17.53
CA ASN A 505 -6.80 -9.76 16.42
C ASN A 505 -5.79 -10.68 15.72
N LEU A 506 -6.22 -11.91 15.41
CA LEU A 506 -5.41 -12.91 14.73
C LEU A 506 -5.72 -12.92 13.23
N SER A 507 -4.67 -12.96 12.41
CA SER A 507 -4.78 -13.13 10.95
C SER A 507 -4.88 -14.61 10.58
N PRO A 508 -5.86 -15.03 9.76
CA PRO A 508 -5.99 -16.41 9.31
C PRO A 508 -4.76 -16.91 8.54
N VAL A 509 -4.40 -18.17 8.77
CA VAL A 509 -3.40 -18.93 7.98
C VAL A 509 -4.01 -19.37 6.65
N THR A 510 -5.30 -19.70 6.64
CA THR A 510 -6.08 -19.93 5.42
C THR A 510 -7.45 -19.24 5.54
N ALA A 511 -7.95 -18.74 4.42
CA ALA A 511 -9.27 -18.11 4.33
C ALA A 511 -10.00 -18.54 3.05
N THR A 512 -11.19 -19.10 3.20
CA THR A 512 -12.17 -19.33 2.13
C THR A 512 -13.48 -18.65 2.51
N ALA A 513 -14.45 -18.56 1.59
CA ALA A 513 -15.74 -17.93 1.86
C ALA A 513 -16.56 -18.55 3.01
N THR A 514 -16.20 -19.75 3.48
CA THR A 514 -16.91 -20.50 4.51
C THR A 514 -16.04 -21.06 5.65
N GLN A 515 -14.71 -20.94 5.56
CA GLN A 515 -13.80 -21.43 6.60
C GLN A 515 -12.55 -20.56 6.74
N LEU A 516 -12.18 -20.27 7.99
CA LEU A 516 -10.88 -19.71 8.37
C LEU A 516 -10.12 -20.74 9.23
N THR A 517 -8.80 -20.78 9.11
CA THR A 517 -7.93 -21.43 10.13
C THR A 517 -6.97 -20.40 10.69
N VAL A 518 -6.70 -20.45 12.00
CA VAL A 518 -5.85 -19.46 12.66
C VAL A 518 -5.01 -20.10 13.76
N ALA A 519 -3.76 -19.65 13.89
CA ALA A 519 -2.87 -20.09 14.97
C ALA A 519 -3.13 -19.25 16.23
N VAL A 520 -3.57 -19.90 17.31
CA VAL A 520 -3.83 -19.27 18.61
C VAL A 520 -2.59 -19.49 19.51
N PRO A 521 -1.90 -18.42 19.94
CA PRO A 521 -0.73 -18.54 20.83
C PRO A 521 -1.09 -19.06 22.23
N ALA A 522 -0.16 -19.75 22.89
CA ALA A 522 -0.35 -20.24 24.26
C ALA A 522 -0.71 -19.14 25.28
N SER A 523 -0.24 -17.89 25.05
CA SER A 523 -0.56 -16.74 25.90
C SER A 523 -2.06 -16.38 25.92
N TYR A 524 -2.84 -16.80 24.93
CA TYR A 524 -4.29 -16.57 24.88
C TYR A 524 -5.04 -17.52 25.82
N LEU A 525 -4.36 -18.56 26.33
CA LEU A 525 -4.86 -19.56 27.26
C LEU A 525 -4.35 -19.35 28.69
N ALA A 526 -3.76 -18.20 29.01
CA ALA A 526 -3.15 -17.93 30.32
C ALA A 526 -4.16 -17.78 31.48
N THR A 527 -5.44 -17.54 31.19
CA THR A 527 -6.49 -17.25 32.19
C THR A 527 -7.75 -18.06 31.93
N VAL A 528 -8.27 -18.72 32.97
CA VAL A 528 -9.57 -19.42 32.94
C VAL A 528 -10.71 -18.46 32.62
N GLY A 529 -11.65 -18.86 31.75
CA GLY A 529 -12.80 -18.04 31.40
C GLY A 529 -13.44 -18.42 30.08
N THR A 530 -14.38 -17.61 29.62
CA THR A 530 -15.10 -17.81 28.36
C THR A 530 -14.94 -16.63 27.40
N PRO A 531 -13.76 -16.42 26.80
CA PRO A 531 -13.58 -15.39 25.79
C PRO A 531 -14.54 -15.58 24.61
N SER A 532 -15.09 -14.46 24.12
CA SER A 532 -15.93 -14.47 22.91
C SER A 532 -15.06 -14.25 21.67
N ILE A 533 -15.39 -14.97 20.60
CA ILE A 533 -14.69 -14.99 19.31
C ILE A 533 -15.64 -14.47 18.23
N THR A 534 -15.18 -13.51 17.43
CA THR A 534 -15.90 -13.04 16.22
C THR A 534 -14.98 -13.08 15.00
N VAL A 535 -15.56 -13.16 13.81
CA VAL A 535 -14.89 -12.88 12.55
C VAL A 535 -15.24 -11.46 12.13
N VAL A 536 -14.24 -10.67 11.75
CA VAL A 536 -14.39 -9.28 11.32
C VAL A 536 -13.96 -9.14 9.87
N ASN A 537 -14.90 -8.76 9.01
CA ASN A 537 -14.60 -8.36 7.63
C ASN A 537 -14.37 -6.84 7.60
N PRO A 538 -13.33 -6.35 6.89
CA PRO A 538 -13.07 -4.92 6.80
C PRO A 538 -14.12 -4.18 5.95
N ALA A 539 -14.17 -2.86 6.12
CA ALA A 539 -14.94 -1.95 5.27
C ALA A 539 -14.33 -1.86 3.84
N PRO A 540 -15.08 -1.38 2.83
CA PRO A 540 -16.50 -1.01 2.85
C PRO A 540 -17.44 -2.23 2.97
N GLY A 541 -18.60 -2.05 3.60
CA GLY A 541 -19.44 -3.18 4.02
C GLY A 541 -18.81 -3.93 5.20
N GLY A 542 -18.85 -5.26 5.14
CA GLY A 542 -18.20 -6.12 6.13
C GLY A 542 -18.87 -6.07 7.51
N GLY A 543 -18.07 -5.86 8.55
CA GLY A 543 -18.51 -5.83 9.95
C GLY A 543 -18.11 -7.09 10.72
N SER A 544 -18.55 -7.17 11.97
CA SER A 544 -18.30 -8.30 12.87
C SER A 544 -19.44 -9.32 12.79
N SER A 545 -19.09 -10.60 12.86
CA SER A 545 -20.06 -11.68 13.06
C SER A 545 -20.71 -11.62 14.44
N ALA A 546 -21.78 -12.39 14.62
CA ALA A 546 -22.18 -12.81 15.96
C ALA A 546 -21.01 -13.52 16.67
N ALA A 547 -20.95 -13.39 17.99
CA ALA A 547 -19.87 -13.95 18.80
C ALA A 547 -20.18 -15.38 19.23
N LEU A 548 -19.19 -16.27 19.13
CA LEU A 548 -19.22 -17.61 19.73
C LEU A 548 -18.31 -17.66 20.95
N ALA A 549 -18.76 -18.33 22.01
CA ALA A 549 -17.95 -18.55 23.20
C ALA A 549 -16.90 -19.65 22.95
N PHE A 550 -15.67 -19.39 23.37
CA PHE A 550 -14.62 -20.40 23.52
C PHE A 550 -14.36 -20.58 25.02
N THR A 551 -14.20 -21.82 25.49
CA THR A 551 -14.01 -22.09 26.93
C THR A 551 -12.54 -22.40 27.25
N ILE A 552 -11.98 -21.68 28.22
CA ILE A 552 -10.70 -22.01 28.85
C ILE A 552 -11.03 -22.56 30.24
N VAL A 553 -10.80 -23.85 30.45
CA VAL A 553 -10.97 -24.49 31.77
C VAL A 553 -9.66 -24.45 32.56
N GLY A 554 -9.73 -24.36 33.88
CA GLY A 554 -8.56 -24.52 34.74
C GLY A 554 -8.02 -25.94 34.69
N ASP A 555 -6.73 -26.11 34.97
CA ASP A 555 -6.16 -27.45 35.13
C ASP A 555 -6.52 -28.04 36.50
N THR A 556 -6.92 -29.30 36.52
CA THR A 556 -7.32 -30.04 37.72
C THR A 556 -6.67 -31.43 37.79
N ALA A 557 -5.72 -31.73 36.91
CA ALA A 557 -5.03 -33.01 36.86
C ALA A 557 -3.71 -32.93 37.66
N PRO A 558 -3.47 -33.80 38.66
CA PRO A 558 -2.16 -33.85 39.32
C PRO A 558 -1.03 -34.37 38.39
N PRO A 559 0.20 -33.87 38.56
CA PRO A 559 1.34 -34.30 37.75
C PRO A 559 1.64 -35.79 37.95
N ALA A 560 1.68 -36.58 36.88
CA ALA A 560 1.94 -38.01 36.94
C ALA A 560 3.42 -38.28 37.23
N ILE A 561 3.73 -38.77 38.44
CA ILE A 561 5.09 -39.07 38.91
C ILE A 561 5.57 -40.43 38.38
N SER A 562 6.84 -40.50 37.96
CA SER A 562 7.50 -41.67 37.40
C SER A 562 9.01 -41.72 37.73
N ALA A 563 9.67 -42.85 37.45
CA ALA A 563 11.12 -43.05 37.59
C ALA A 563 11.74 -42.78 38.98
N VAL A 564 10.95 -42.92 40.05
CA VAL A 564 11.38 -42.71 41.45
C VAL A 564 12.49 -43.68 41.84
N THR A 565 13.67 -43.17 42.17
CA THR A 565 14.89 -43.95 42.41
C THR A 565 15.76 -43.33 43.49
N ALA A 566 16.47 -44.17 44.26
CA ALA A 566 17.52 -43.77 45.19
C ALA A 566 18.89 -44.17 44.63
N SER A 567 19.87 -43.28 44.72
CA SER A 567 21.22 -43.43 44.17
C SER A 567 22.27 -42.79 45.08
N GLY A 568 23.57 -43.04 44.84
CA GLY A 568 24.65 -42.44 45.63
C GLY A 568 24.60 -42.76 47.13
N VAL A 569 24.07 -43.93 47.49
CA VAL A 569 23.85 -44.33 48.89
C VAL A 569 25.19 -44.63 49.57
N THR A 570 25.47 -43.95 50.69
CA THR A 570 26.66 -44.13 51.52
C THR A 570 26.28 -44.64 52.93
N ALA A 571 27.21 -44.62 53.88
CA ALA A 571 26.90 -44.86 55.29
C ALA A 571 26.05 -43.73 55.94
N SER A 572 25.89 -42.57 55.30
CA SER A 572 25.19 -41.42 55.92
C SER A 572 24.44 -40.48 54.96
N ALA A 573 24.33 -40.81 53.67
CA ALA A 573 23.66 -39.98 52.66
C ALA A 573 23.07 -40.83 51.51
N ALA A 574 22.14 -40.24 50.75
CA ALA A 574 21.57 -40.79 49.51
C ALA A 574 20.99 -39.65 48.64
N THR A 575 20.80 -39.88 47.34
CA THR A 575 20.15 -38.93 46.41
C THR A 575 18.93 -39.56 45.77
N ILE A 576 17.79 -38.87 45.83
CA ILE A 576 16.51 -39.30 45.27
C ILE A 576 16.21 -38.55 43.98
N THR A 577 15.83 -39.27 42.93
CA THR A 577 15.53 -38.72 41.59
C THR A 577 14.22 -39.26 41.02
N TRP A 578 13.48 -38.43 40.27
CA TRP A 578 12.21 -38.79 39.62
C TRP A 578 11.82 -37.83 38.48
N THR A 579 10.73 -38.13 37.76
CA THR A 579 10.18 -37.31 36.66
C THR A 579 8.67 -37.12 36.77
N THR A 580 8.12 -36.06 36.17
CA THR A 580 6.66 -35.78 36.08
C THR A 580 6.18 -35.56 34.64
N SER A 581 4.89 -35.74 34.39
CA SER A 581 4.23 -35.46 33.10
C SER A 581 4.25 -33.98 32.68
N GLU A 582 4.43 -33.08 33.64
CA GLU A 582 4.34 -31.62 33.48
C GLU A 582 5.20 -30.90 34.52
N PRO A 583 5.54 -29.62 34.33
CA PRO A 583 6.41 -28.87 35.23
C PRO A 583 5.84 -28.75 36.65
N ALA A 584 6.54 -29.34 37.62
CA ALA A 584 6.11 -29.41 39.02
C ALA A 584 7.25 -29.11 40.01
N THR A 585 6.91 -28.85 41.26
CA THR A 585 7.86 -28.67 42.38
C THR A 585 8.54 -29.98 42.78
N SER A 586 9.64 -29.89 43.55
CA SER A 586 10.39 -31.07 44.03
C SER A 586 10.49 -31.13 45.55
N GLN A 587 10.02 -32.21 46.17
CA GLN A 587 10.19 -32.51 47.60
C GLN A 587 10.21 -34.02 47.87
N VAL A 588 10.90 -34.46 48.94
CA VAL A 588 10.91 -35.85 49.42
C VAL A 588 10.48 -35.90 50.88
N ASP A 589 9.55 -36.80 51.22
CA ASP A 589 9.29 -37.24 52.59
C ASP A 589 10.12 -38.52 52.83
N TYR A 590 10.86 -38.64 53.94
CA TYR A 590 11.70 -39.82 54.24
C TYR A 590 11.80 -40.13 55.75
N GLY A 591 12.17 -41.36 56.11
CA GLY A 591 12.46 -41.77 57.50
C GLY A 591 12.52 -43.28 57.72
N LEU A 592 12.45 -43.73 58.98
CA LEU A 592 12.64 -45.15 59.34
C LEU A 592 11.39 -46.03 59.16
N THR A 593 10.24 -45.43 58.84
CA THR A 593 8.96 -46.11 58.59
C THR A 593 8.18 -45.37 57.51
N THR A 594 7.09 -45.95 57.03
CA THR A 594 6.15 -45.32 56.08
C THR A 594 5.42 -44.08 56.62
N ALA A 595 5.61 -43.71 57.89
CA ALA A 595 5.21 -42.42 58.44
C ALA A 595 6.21 -41.29 58.08
N TYR A 596 7.40 -41.64 57.59
CA TYR A 596 8.52 -40.76 57.24
C TYR A 596 9.01 -39.91 58.42
N GLY A 597 8.35 -38.80 58.73
CA GLY A 597 8.69 -37.91 59.85
C GLY A 597 9.78 -36.88 59.54
N SER A 598 10.54 -37.05 58.46
CA SER A 598 11.44 -36.03 57.90
C SER A 598 11.01 -35.64 56.48
N THR A 599 11.28 -34.39 56.09
CA THR A 599 11.04 -33.90 54.73
C THR A 599 12.22 -33.07 54.24
N THR A 600 12.46 -33.02 52.93
CA THR A 600 13.45 -32.10 52.34
C THR A 600 12.86 -30.70 52.16
N THR A 601 13.74 -29.71 52.03
CA THR A 601 13.36 -28.36 51.62
C THR A 601 12.67 -28.38 50.26
N LEU A 602 11.49 -27.78 50.16
CA LEU A 602 10.76 -27.67 48.90
C LEU A 602 11.58 -26.87 47.87
N ASN A 603 11.90 -27.49 46.73
CA ASN A 603 12.32 -26.75 45.54
C ASN A 603 11.07 -26.32 44.77
N ALA A 604 10.76 -25.03 44.81
CA ALA A 604 9.58 -24.44 44.16
C ALA A 604 9.75 -24.22 42.63
N THR A 605 10.91 -24.53 42.06
CA THR A 605 11.13 -24.38 40.60
C THR A 605 10.37 -25.48 39.86
N LEU A 606 9.45 -25.08 38.97
CA LEU A 606 8.64 -26.02 38.17
C LEU A 606 9.50 -26.67 37.08
N GLN A 607 9.71 -27.97 37.18
CA GLN A 607 10.53 -28.79 36.25
C GLN A 607 9.87 -30.17 36.04
N THR A 608 10.28 -30.91 35.02
CA THR A 608 9.79 -32.28 34.75
C THR A 608 10.77 -33.39 35.16
N SER A 609 11.95 -33.01 35.64
CA SER A 609 13.01 -33.89 36.14
C SER A 609 13.53 -33.33 37.44
N HIS A 610 13.63 -34.19 38.46
CA HIS A 610 13.76 -33.78 39.85
C HIS A 610 14.89 -34.52 40.55
N THR A 611 15.54 -33.84 41.50
CA THR A 611 16.58 -34.40 42.36
C THR A 611 16.54 -33.77 43.74
N GLN A 612 16.75 -34.58 44.79
CA GLN A 612 16.85 -34.16 46.18
C GLN A 612 17.89 -35.03 46.92
N ALA A 613 18.82 -34.39 47.63
CA ALA A 613 19.82 -35.07 48.45
C ALA A 613 19.35 -35.25 49.90
N LEU A 614 19.64 -36.41 50.49
CA LEU A 614 19.41 -36.78 51.88
C LEU A 614 20.77 -36.95 52.57
N SER A 615 20.93 -36.45 53.79
CA SER A 615 22.18 -36.48 54.55
C SER A 615 21.93 -36.62 56.05
N GLY A 616 22.96 -36.98 56.81
CA GLY A 616 22.85 -37.20 58.26
C GLY A 616 22.13 -38.51 58.63
N LEU A 617 22.11 -39.47 57.71
CA LEU A 617 21.49 -40.78 57.91
C LEU A 617 22.35 -41.66 58.83
N ALA A 618 21.71 -42.54 59.60
CA ALA A 618 22.41 -43.55 60.38
C ALA A 618 22.96 -44.66 59.47
N ALA A 619 24.12 -45.21 59.80
CA ALA A 619 24.75 -46.33 59.08
C ALA A 619 23.97 -47.64 59.23
N SER A 620 24.13 -48.56 58.27
CA SER A 620 23.47 -49.89 58.24
C SER A 620 21.95 -49.86 58.48
N THR A 621 21.28 -48.78 58.10
CA THR A 621 19.88 -48.48 58.42
C THR A 621 19.04 -48.35 57.17
N THR A 622 17.88 -49.00 57.15
CA THR A 622 16.89 -48.89 56.05
C THR A 622 16.00 -47.67 56.27
N TYR A 623 15.84 -46.87 55.22
CA TYR A 623 14.96 -45.72 55.14
C TYR A 623 13.85 -45.96 54.12
N HIS A 624 12.63 -45.58 54.49
CA HIS A 624 11.47 -45.39 53.63
C HIS A 624 11.44 -43.96 53.10
N PHE A 625 10.97 -43.76 51.88
CA PHE A 625 10.75 -42.44 51.29
C PHE A 625 9.63 -42.44 50.24
N ARG A 626 9.04 -41.26 50.02
CA ARG A 626 8.21 -40.95 48.85
C ARG A 626 8.52 -39.56 48.33
N VAL A 627 8.23 -39.30 47.07
CA VAL A 627 8.40 -37.98 46.46
C VAL A 627 7.06 -37.26 46.32
N ARG A 628 7.08 -35.94 46.42
CA ARG A 628 5.92 -35.05 46.26
C ARG A 628 6.23 -33.97 45.22
N SER A 629 5.28 -33.76 44.33
CA SER A 629 5.36 -32.74 43.28
C SER A 629 4.01 -32.05 43.11
N THR A 630 4.05 -30.72 43.02
CA THR A 630 2.87 -29.86 42.79
C THR A 630 3.07 -29.11 41.47
N ASP A 631 2.09 -29.15 40.57
CA ASP A 631 2.15 -28.41 39.30
C ASP A 631 1.98 -26.89 39.48
N GLY A 632 1.94 -26.16 38.36
CA GLY A 632 1.68 -24.71 38.35
C GLY A 632 0.23 -24.28 38.65
N ALA A 633 -0.73 -25.20 38.63
CA ALA A 633 -2.14 -24.96 38.96
C ALA A 633 -2.45 -25.26 40.45
N GLY A 634 -1.53 -25.93 41.16
CA GLY A 634 -1.66 -26.31 42.56
C GLY A 634 -2.08 -27.77 42.78
N ASN A 635 -2.19 -28.60 41.73
CA ASN A 635 -2.55 -30.01 41.88
C ASN A 635 -1.33 -30.79 42.42
N VAL A 636 -1.53 -31.55 43.49
CA VAL A 636 -0.46 -32.26 44.22
C VAL A 636 -0.49 -33.75 43.92
N ALA A 637 0.64 -34.30 43.48
CA ALA A 637 0.88 -35.73 43.39
C ALA A 637 1.91 -36.19 44.42
N ASN A 638 1.77 -37.45 44.87
CA ASN A 638 2.76 -38.15 45.68
C ASN A 638 3.06 -39.50 45.03
N SER A 639 4.28 -40.01 45.13
CA SER A 639 4.57 -41.40 44.78
C SER A 639 4.06 -42.38 45.84
N GLY A 640 4.07 -43.67 45.50
CA GLY A 640 4.10 -44.74 46.50
C GLY A 640 5.39 -44.71 47.34
N ASP A 641 5.42 -45.57 48.36
CA ASP A 641 6.59 -45.80 49.22
C ASP A 641 7.71 -46.54 48.47
N ALA A 642 8.95 -46.16 48.73
CA ALA A 642 10.17 -46.80 48.25
C ALA A 642 11.23 -46.83 49.36
N THR A 643 12.23 -47.70 49.26
CA THR A 643 13.23 -47.87 50.33
C THR A 643 14.68 -47.89 49.81
N PHE A 644 15.62 -47.59 50.70
CA PHE A 644 17.05 -47.81 50.51
C PHE A 644 17.75 -48.08 51.86
N THR A 645 18.95 -48.67 51.86
CA THR A 645 19.70 -49.01 53.07
C THR A 645 21.13 -48.46 53.01
N THR A 646 21.58 -47.79 54.07
CA THR A 646 22.92 -47.19 54.18
C THR A 646 24.03 -48.22 54.44
N GLY A 647 25.27 -47.89 54.07
CA GLY A 647 26.47 -48.72 54.31
C GLY A 647 26.97 -48.73 55.77
N SER A 648 28.02 -49.53 56.06
CA SER A 648 28.63 -49.71 57.39
C SER A 648 29.99 -49.00 57.57
N THR A 649 30.57 -49.09 58.78
CA THR A 649 31.91 -48.59 59.16
C THR A 649 32.85 -49.74 59.58
N GLY A 650 34.16 -49.65 59.31
CA GLY A 650 35.12 -50.77 59.40
C GLY A 650 35.76 -51.07 60.78
N ASP A 651 36.72 -52.00 60.78
CA ASP A 651 37.34 -52.68 61.94
C ASP A 651 38.59 -51.97 62.53
N THR A 652 38.90 -52.20 63.83
CA THR A 652 39.90 -51.44 64.62
C THR A 652 40.60 -52.19 65.80
N THR A 653 40.40 -53.50 66.03
CA THR A 653 40.96 -54.20 67.22
C THR A 653 42.23 -55.03 66.94
N PRO A 654 43.28 -55.02 67.80
CA PRO A 654 44.48 -55.86 67.61
C PRO A 654 44.38 -57.33 68.06
N PRO A 655 45.18 -58.23 67.44
CA PRO A 655 45.20 -59.66 67.75
C PRO A 655 45.76 -59.97 69.15
N VAL A 656 45.11 -60.88 69.87
CA VAL A 656 45.50 -61.39 71.19
C VAL A 656 46.36 -62.65 71.04
N ILE A 657 47.63 -62.57 71.45
CA ILE A 657 48.61 -63.66 71.38
C ILE A 657 48.49 -64.60 72.59
N SER A 658 48.56 -65.92 72.37
CA SER A 658 48.56 -66.95 73.42
C SER A 658 49.33 -68.23 73.02
N GLY A 659 49.44 -69.21 73.92
CA GLY A 659 49.95 -70.55 73.57
C GLY A 659 51.44 -70.65 73.20
N ILE A 660 52.27 -69.72 73.70
CA ILE A 660 53.69 -69.61 73.33
C ILE A 660 54.52 -70.78 73.90
N GLY A 661 55.31 -71.44 73.05
CA GLY A 661 56.21 -72.50 73.46
C GLY A 661 57.39 -72.73 72.51
N ALA A 662 58.45 -73.35 73.03
CA ALA A 662 59.61 -73.81 72.26
C ALA A 662 59.59 -75.34 72.15
N SER A 663 59.86 -75.86 70.95
CA SER A 663 59.85 -77.28 70.63
C SER A 663 60.97 -77.64 69.65
N GLY A 664 61.23 -78.94 69.45
CA GLY A 664 62.28 -79.39 68.52
C GLY A 664 63.68 -78.88 68.87
N VAL A 665 63.95 -78.63 70.16
CA VAL A 665 65.20 -78.05 70.62
C VAL A 665 66.33 -79.06 70.51
N THR A 666 67.32 -78.77 69.67
CA THR A 666 68.52 -79.60 69.46
C THR A 666 69.75 -78.93 70.10
N THR A 667 70.94 -79.39 69.73
CA THR A 667 72.21 -78.73 70.06
C THR A 667 72.39 -77.38 69.32
N SER A 668 71.63 -77.11 68.25
CA SER A 668 71.82 -75.92 67.40
C SER A 668 70.55 -75.28 66.83
N ASN A 669 69.35 -75.78 67.17
CA ASN A 669 68.09 -75.31 66.60
C ASN A 669 66.96 -75.36 67.64
N ALA A 670 65.92 -74.55 67.43
CA ALA A 670 64.63 -74.65 68.11
C ALA A 670 63.51 -74.15 67.20
N THR A 671 62.26 -74.54 67.46
CA THR A 671 61.07 -74.01 66.77
C THR A 671 60.11 -73.42 67.80
N ILE A 672 59.74 -72.16 67.58
CA ILE A 672 58.84 -71.41 68.45
C ILE A 672 57.44 -71.40 67.83
N THR A 673 56.42 -71.72 68.63
CA THR A 673 55.02 -71.78 68.21
C THR A 673 54.12 -70.97 69.14
N TRP A 674 53.07 -70.35 68.59
CA TRP A 674 52.03 -69.62 69.34
C TRP A 674 50.73 -69.54 68.53
N THR A 675 49.67 -68.95 69.10
CA THR A 675 48.38 -68.72 68.44
C THR A 675 47.87 -67.29 68.66
N THR A 676 46.98 -66.83 67.78
CA THR A 676 46.18 -65.60 67.95
C THR A 676 44.68 -65.88 67.86
N ASN A 677 43.86 -65.00 68.44
CA ASN A 677 42.38 -65.05 68.32
C ASN A 677 41.87 -64.74 66.91
N GLU A 678 42.67 -64.09 66.07
CA GLU A 678 42.34 -63.70 64.69
C GLU A 678 43.56 -63.81 63.76
N PRO A 679 43.38 -63.96 62.43
CA PRO A 679 44.49 -64.18 61.50
C PRO A 679 45.51 -63.03 61.48
N ALA A 680 46.74 -63.33 61.86
CA ALA A 680 47.83 -62.37 61.96
C ALA A 680 49.16 -62.92 61.43
N ASN A 681 50.13 -62.04 61.17
CA ASN A 681 51.47 -62.42 60.70
C ASN A 681 52.36 -62.99 61.84
N SER A 682 53.57 -63.48 61.51
CA SER A 682 54.41 -64.25 62.46
C SER A 682 55.88 -63.80 62.52
N GLN A 683 56.36 -63.32 63.68
CA GLN A 683 57.79 -63.02 63.91
C GLN A 683 58.25 -63.36 65.34
N VAL A 684 59.54 -63.72 65.52
CA VAL A 684 60.15 -64.00 66.84
C VAL A 684 61.44 -63.18 67.02
N ASP A 685 61.61 -62.61 68.21
CA ASP A 685 62.87 -62.03 68.70
C ASP A 685 63.53 -63.04 69.64
N TYR A 686 64.85 -63.28 69.56
CA TYR A 686 65.55 -64.27 70.40
C TYR A 686 67.03 -63.94 70.65
N GLY A 687 67.61 -64.53 71.70
CA GLY A 687 69.06 -64.53 71.97
C GLY A 687 69.43 -64.87 73.42
N LEU A 688 70.71 -64.78 73.77
CA LEU A 688 71.24 -65.27 75.07
C LEU A 688 70.87 -64.41 76.29
N THR A 689 70.14 -63.31 76.11
CA THR A 689 69.64 -62.42 77.18
C THR A 689 68.28 -61.86 76.79
N THR A 690 67.56 -61.24 77.72
CA THR A 690 66.28 -60.53 77.48
C THR A 690 66.39 -59.33 76.52
N ALA A 691 67.60 -58.92 76.12
CA ALA A 691 67.81 -57.97 75.02
C ALA A 691 67.63 -58.61 73.63
N TYR A 692 67.55 -59.94 73.57
CA TYR A 692 67.50 -60.78 72.37
C TYR A 692 68.71 -60.58 71.45
N GLY A 693 68.72 -59.53 70.63
CA GLY A 693 69.81 -59.22 69.70
C GLY A 693 69.72 -59.92 68.34
N SER A 694 68.79 -60.87 68.18
CA SER A 694 68.44 -61.49 66.89
C SER A 694 66.92 -61.56 66.70
N THR A 695 66.47 -61.56 65.44
CA THR A 695 65.05 -61.69 65.08
C THR A 695 64.89 -62.60 63.85
N THR A 696 63.77 -63.31 63.75
CA THR A 696 63.41 -64.03 62.51
C THR A 696 62.91 -63.06 61.44
N THR A 697 62.99 -63.47 60.17
CA THR A 697 62.23 -62.82 59.10
C THR A 697 60.74 -62.96 59.36
N ILE A 698 59.98 -61.89 59.18
CA ILE A 698 58.52 -61.92 59.33
C ILE A 698 57.89 -62.82 58.26
N ASP A 699 57.03 -63.75 58.67
CA ASP A 699 56.11 -64.43 57.76
C ASP A 699 54.83 -63.60 57.71
N ALA A 700 54.55 -63.01 56.54
CA ALA A 700 53.40 -62.15 56.31
C ALA A 700 52.07 -62.93 56.13
N THR A 701 52.10 -64.25 56.12
CA THR A 701 50.92 -65.10 55.98
C THR A 701 50.03 -64.96 57.21
N LEU A 702 48.81 -64.43 57.04
CA LEU A 702 47.87 -64.23 58.14
C LEU A 702 47.24 -65.57 58.56
N THR A 703 47.58 -66.03 59.76
CA THR A 703 47.17 -67.31 60.36
C THR A 703 46.82 -67.10 61.84
N THR A 704 46.07 -68.02 62.43
CA THR A 704 45.80 -68.06 63.89
C THR A 704 46.71 -69.03 64.65
N SER A 705 47.56 -69.78 63.92
CA SER A 705 48.54 -70.70 64.48
C SER A 705 49.87 -70.50 63.76
N HIS A 706 50.91 -70.19 64.55
CA HIS A 706 52.18 -69.66 64.08
C HIS A 706 53.32 -70.61 64.46
N SER A 707 54.33 -70.70 63.60
CA SER A 707 55.53 -71.50 63.82
C SER A 707 56.73 -70.84 63.15
N GLN A 708 57.81 -70.64 63.90
CA GLN A 708 59.04 -70.01 63.41
C GLN A 708 60.26 -70.80 63.88
N ALA A 709 61.08 -71.26 62.94
CA ALA A 709 62.30 -72.00 63.23
C ALA A 709 63.48 -71.06 63.46
N ILE A 710 64.31 -71.37 64.46
CA ILE A 710 65.48 -70.61 64.87
C ILE A 710 66.72 -71.52 64.75
N PRO A 711 67.49 -71.41 63.66
CA PRO A 711 68.72 -72.18 63.45
C PRO A 711 69.98 -71.46 63.94
N GLY A 712 71.09 -72.19 64.05
CA GLY A 712 72.42 -71.61 64.30
C GLY A 712 72.70 -71.25 65.75
N LEU A 713 71.98 -71.88 66.68
CA LEU A 713 72.17 -71.70 68.13
C LEU A 713 73.47 -72.36 68.61
N THR A 714 74.06 -71.84 69.68
CA THR A 714 75.16 -72.50 70.40
C THR A 714 74.62 -73.63 71.28
N ASN A 715 75.36 -74.74 71.41
CA ASN A 715 74.97 -75.86 72.28
C ASN A 715 75.06 -75.50 73.78
N ASN A 716 74.30 -76.22 74.62
CA ASN A 716 74.22 -76.05 76.07
C ASN A 716 74.02 -74.59 76.57
N ALA A 717 73.19 -73.80 75.87
CA ALA A 717 72.99 -72.39 76.13
C ALA A 717 71.50 -72.04 76.33
N LEU A 718 71.22 -71.20 77.32
CA LEU A 718 69.88 -70.65 77.58
C LEU A 718 69.62 -69.48 76.62
N TYR A 719 68.53 -69.56 75.87
CA TYR A 719 68.01 -68.52 75.00
C TYR A 719 66.70 -67.96 75.55
N HIS A 720 66.60 -66.64 75.54
CA HIS A 720 65.38 -65.85 75.72
C HIS A 720 64.73 -65.58 74.36
N PHE A 721 63.40 -65.48 74.30
CA PHE A 721 62.65 -65.11 73.11
C PHE A 721 61.27 -64.50 73.42
N ARG A 722 60.70 -63.77 72.44
CA ARG A 722 59.29 -63.31 72.42
C ARG A 722 58.74 -63.28 71.00
N VAL A 723 57.41 -63.22 70.85
CA VAL A 723 56.73 -63.32 69.56
C VAL A 723 55.92 -62.05 69.22
N ARG A 724 55.68 -61.78 67.92
CA ARG A 724 54.94 -60.62 67.42
C ARG A 724 53.98 -61.01 66.28
N SER A 725 52.83 -60.35 66.22
CA SER A 725 51.78 -60.58 65.21
C SER A 725 50.97 -59.32 64.89
N THR A 726 50.57 -59.14 63.63
CA THR A 726 49.72 -58.03 63.12
C THR A 726 48.64 -58.57 62.19
N ASP A 727 47.41 -58.06 62.31
CA ASP A 727 46.23 -58.48 61.54
C ASP A 727 46.16 -57.87 60.12
N ALA A 728 45.03 -58.09 59.43
CA ALA A 728 44.75 -57.54 58.10
C ALA A 728 44.40 -56.04 58.08
N ALA A 729 43.93 -55.47 59.20
CA ALA A 729 43.60 -54.06 59.35
C ALA A 729 44.81 -53.19 59.74
N GLY A 730 45.94 -53.83 60.11
CA GLY A 730 47.19 -53.20 60.50
C GLY A 730 47.42 -53.09 62.00
N ASN A 731 46.57 -53.70 62.84
CA ASN A 731 46.67 -53.64 64.29
C ASN A 731 47.66 -54.71 64.79
N ALA A 732 48.58 -54.35 65.71
CA ALA A 732 49.73 -55.19 66.08
C ALA A 732 49.83 -55.50 67.59
N ALA A 733 50.35 -56.69 67.92
CA ALA A 733 50.61 -57.17 69.27
C ALA A 733 51.97 -57.89 69.42
N VAL A 734 52.48 -57.93 70.65
CA VAL A 734 53.80 -58.49 71.03
C VAL A 734 53.69 -59.19 72.40
N SER A 735 54.36 -60.33 72.57
CA SER A 735 54.38 -61.07 73.84
C SER A 735 55.44 -60.61 74.85
N GLY A 736 55.32 -61.12 76.08
CA GLY A 736 56.42 -61.12 77.05
C GLY A 736 57.54 -62.12 76.71
N ASP A 737 58.58 -62.12 77.56
CA ASP A 737 59.77 -62.98 77.46
C ASP A 737 59.46 -64.45 77.83
N THR A 738 60.15 -65.39 77.19
CA THR A 738 60.08 -66.84 77.42
C THR A 738 61.46 -67.45 77.13
N THR A 739 61.81 -68.61 77.71
CA THR A 739 63.15 -69.20 77.56
C THR A 739 63.16 -70.67 77.14
N PHE A 740 64.26 -71.12 76.53
CA PHE A 740 64.59 -72.53 76.30
C PHE A 740 66.12 -72.75 76.32
N THR A 741 66.59 -73.98 76.54
CA THR A 741 68.03 -74.32 76.59
C THR A 741 68.38 -75.36 75.54
N THR A 742 69.43 -75.14 74.74
CA THR A 742 69.91 -76.11 73.75
C THR A 742 70.62 -77.31 74.39
N ALA A 743 70.61 -78.45 73.71
CA ALA A 743 71.20 -79.70 74.21
C ALA A 743 72.75 -79.71 74.19
N VAL A 744 73.36 -80.67 74.90
CA VAL A 744 74.81 -80.98 74.88
C VAL A 744 75.19 -81.99 73.77
N ILE A 745 76.48 -82.12 73.47
CA ILE A 745 77.04 -83.19 72.62
C ILE A 745 77.81 -84.16 73.55
N GLU A 746 77.54 -85.47 73.47
CA GLU A 746 78.26 -86.52 74.22
C GLU A 746 79.25 -87.30 73.33
N ASP A 747 80.33 -87.82 73.91
CA ASP A 747 81.42 -88.51 73.20
C ASP A 747 82.05 -89.69 74.00
N THR A 748 82.38 -90.78 73.29
CA THR A 748 83.11 -92.03 73.70
C THR A 748 82.53 -92.95 74.80
N MET A 749 82.81 -94.28 74.90
CA MET A 749 83.35 -95.39 74.05
C MET A 749 83.04 -96.77 74.75
N PRO A 750 83.21 -97.97 74.12
CA PRO A 750 82.56 -99.22 74.59
C PRO A 750 83.43 -100.46 74.96
N SER A 751 82.76 -101.45 75.60
CA SER A 751 82.92 -102.93 75.46
C SER A 751 83.87 -103.79 76.32
N THR A 752 83.28 -104.82 76.96
CA THR A 752 83.71 -106.25 77.18
C THR A 752 82.70 -106.93 78.12
N CYS A 753 82.53 -108.25 78.30
CA CYS A 753 82.74 -109.52 77.55
C CYS A 753 82.05 -110.64 78.39
N GLY A 754 81.50 -111.78 77.93
CA GLY A 754 81.31 -112.41 76.61
C GLY A 754 79.89 -113.04 76.52
N SER A 755 79.64 -114.30 76.14
CA SER A 755 80.50 -115.44 75.75
C SER A 755 79.82 -116.34 74.69
N ALA A 756 80.62 -117.00 73.83
CA ALA A 756 80.28 -118.12 72.90
C ALA A 756 79.22 -117.89 71.78
N SER A 757 79.29 -118.45 70.56
CA SER A 757 80.35 -119.24 69.87
C SER A 757 80.03 -119.42 68.37
N GLY A 758 81.04 -119.29 67.47
CA GLY A 758 81.17 -120.12 66.25
C GLY A 758 80.44 -119.77 64.93
N LEU A 759 81.23 -119.28 63.94
CA LEU A 759 81.15 -119.50 62.47
C LEU A 759 80.05 -118.86 61.58
N GLY A 760 80.54 -118.10 60.58
CA GLY A 760 79.84 -117.73 59.33
C GLY A 760 78.98 -116.45 59.39
N LEU A 761 78.75 -115.70 58.31
CA LEU A 761 79.33 -115.66 56.95
C LEU A 761 78.81 -114.36 56.27
N ILE A 762 79.61 -113.70 55.41
CA ILE A 762 79.16 -112.93 54.20
C ILE A 762 78.15 -111.76 54.43
N VAL A 763 78.58 -110.50 54.20
CA VAL A 763 78.24 -109.69 52.99
C VAL A 763 76.79 -109.17 53.03
N ALA A 764 76.43 -107.95 52.67
CA ALA A 764 77.06 -106.73 52.19
C ALA A 764 75.84 -105.77 51.99
N LEU A 765 75.96 -104.45 51.81
CA LEU A 765 76.31 -103.84 50.52
C LEU A 765 75.63 -104.60 49.35
N LEU A 766 74.81 -104.02 48.48
CA LEU A 766 74.76 -102.67 47.91
C LEU A 766 73.29 -102.43 47.50
N ALA A 767 72.76 -101.20 47.49
CA ALA A 767 73.09 -100.12 46.55
C ALA A 767 72.98 -100.54 45.07
N GLY A 768 72.53 -99.62 44.22
CA GLY A 768 72.50 -99.89 42.79
C GLY A 768 71.82 -98.81 41.97
N LEU A 769 72.64 -97.89 41.43
CA LEU A 769 72.47 -97.24 40.12
C LEU A 769 71.26 -96.27 40.02
N GLY A 770 71.38 -95.01 39.61
CA GLY A 770 72.48 -94.31 38.95
C GLY A 770 72.25 -94.20 37.44
N LEU A 771 72.15 -92.96 36.94
CA LEU A 771 72.44 -92.48 35.57
C LEU A 771 72.27 -90.94 35.61
N ILE A 772 73.33 -90.13 35.51
CA ILE A 772 73.99 -89.63 34.28
C ILE A 772 73.08 -88.72 33.43
N ALA A 773 73.36 -87.41 33.48
CA ALA A 773 73.46 -86.45 32.36
C ALA A 773 73.72 -85.05 32.97
N VAL A 774 74.96 -84.57 33.06
CA VAL A 774 75.71 -83.85 32.00
C VAL A 774 75.12 -82.47 31.66
N ARG A 775 75.92 -81.44 31.98
CA ARG A 775 75.71 -79.99 31.81
C ARG A 775 75.26 -79.57 30.40
N SER A 776 74.44 -78.52 30.30
CA SER A 776 74.76 -77.36 29.44
C SER A 776 74.01 -76.07 29.73
N TRP A 777 74.66 -74.90 29.71
CA TRP A 777 76.10 -74.56 29.85
C TRP A 777 76.20 -73.03 30.06
N ARG A 778 77.12 -72.55 30.91
CA ARG A 778 77.83 -71.27 30.71
C ARG A 778 79.02 -71.18 31.69
N ILE A 779 80.20 -71.51 31.13
CA ILE A 779 81.55 -71.40 31.72
C ILE A 779 81.77 -72.38 32.90
#